data_AF-A0A346MZ73-F1
#
_entry.id   AF-A0A346MZ73-F1
#
_cell.length_a   1.000
_cell.length_b   1.000
_cell.length_c   1.000
_cell.angle_alpha   90.00
_cell.angle_beta   90.00
_cell.angle_gamma   90.00
#
_symmetry.space_group_name_H-M   'P 1'
#
loop_
_entity.id
_entity.type
_entity.pdbx_description
1 polymer ?
#
loop_
_entity_poly.entity_id
_entity_poly.type
_entity_poly.pdbx_seq_one_letter_code
_entity_poly.pdbx_strand_id
1 'polypeptide(L)'
;MNRTIRGLLLGLGLVLASCSRSDLEGAAAPQPQPPLPPTAPEGSWLAGDLHVHDDHSSDGSLLRQLGDDKGPGNVSVADQIGQAVLTGLDFLPLTDHRTYDQHYDPLWESGDLLLIPGEEANGSPHATVHGATDTIVQGAQPEGQPEFVPLQWSIWDAHSQGAVWITAHPDDGEFDDGQPNARASAQGVDLVEAWNRASSPDVEIDYAENRWNAGFRFGINGASDDHFRELWIYAGPGRPTTSVFSADRSERALLQALWSGRTRISDAGLSPQLTLEADLQGDEVYEAIAGDEAIAPAGRKGKLRITVRNGLGARVMLYQSPGRSAGPLQTFQPASLNQTYTVDIEVGAEPTWYRLEARGIGLPSAINTGLLPGGLIPLLTEIPDTLLSAISPIFISTAPVSAQPEIPLPADAGGDDGALLALGAAGQFGGFPDLAVSQGKTHLVAELHEAAATRVVYRRRSGNAWSAPVSLAPDSASARFPRVAARGNDVWVVWQDEMAGQQPRRPAIRLRHSTDGGSSWQPAQTLRAIDGRAERPDLALDAQGHPLVAWQEIRAQQPFDIWAQLVGVDTEPRNLTREGKTVRAALLIDSRSALYPASVRPRVAARGDGLLAVSWQDNRTDPDPLWTGQTGSGEGTDPDNWQIQVATRPAGGDWGAALSVGSDERADRHPAIAFNGDGRLVLAWDSKELHSSGANTEVLAVVSDAALGAFGEPAPIAAGPAMSQYPELGAAPDGSVRAAWYDSRAADWRWRVMTARLVSGVWGEAKLINSRGVNTWPATDGGAIAFASTRNAARLQRDRTQQVYLLQAP
;
A
#
# COMPACT_ATOMS: atom_id res chain seq x y z
N MET A 1 -25.74 70.97 -9.08
CA MET A 1 -26.12 71.42 -10.42
C MET A 1 -27.00 70.34 -11.05
N ASN A 2 -28.22 70.73 -11.44
CA ASN A 2 -29.16 70.17 -12.43
C ASN A 2 -28.97 68.71 -12.87
N ARG A 3 -29.94 67.81 -12.56
CA ARG A 3 -31.14 67.46 -13.37
C ARG A 3 -30.74 66.85 -14.73
N THR A 4 -31.22 65.68 -15.14
CA THR A 4 -32.62 65.36 -15.49
C THR A 4 -32.74 63.83 -15.79
N ILE A 5 -33.68 63.05 -15.19
CA ILE A 5 -35.05 62.68 -15.69
C ILE A 5 -35.02 61.46 -16.66
N ARG A 6 -35.85 60.39 -16.63
CA ARG A 6 -37.14 60.06 -15.96
C ARG A 6 -37.51 58.58 -16.16
N GLY A 7 -38.43 58.10 -15.29
CA GLY A 7 -39.40 57.01 -15.49
C GLY A 7 -39.32 55.97 -14.37
N LEU A 8 -40.10 55.97 -13.26
CA LEU A 8 -41.58 56.00 -13.05
C LEU A 8 -42.29 54.94 -13.92
N LEU A 9 -43.01 53.93 -13.42
CA LEU A 9 -44.00 53.88 -12.33
C LEU A 9 -44.21 52.44 -11.78
N LEU A 10 -44.60 52.37 -10.49
CA LEU A 10 -45.68 51.58 -9.82
C LEU A 10 -46.14 50.23 -10.45
N GLY A 11 -46.48 49.17 -9.70
CA GLY A 11 -46.77 49.01 -8.28
C GLY A 11 -47.87 47.93 -8.10
N LEU A 12 -47.75 47.17 -7.01
CA LEU A 12 -48.75 46.35 -6.29
C LEU A 12 -49.38 45.08 -6.95
N GLY A 13 -49.40 43.99 -6.17
CA GLY A 13 -50.38 42.91 -6.29
C GLY A 13 -50.02 41.63 -5.53
N LEU A 14 -50.62 41.46 -4.34
CA LEU A 14 -50.69 40.26 -3.47
C LEU A 14 -50.65 38.90 -4.20
N VAL A 15 -50.06 37.85 -3.58
CA VAL A 15 -50.77 36.58 -3.28
C VAL A 15 -50.22 35.93 -1.99
N LEU A 16 -51.16 35.41 -1.21
CA LEU A 16 -51.06 34.67 0.05
C LEU A 16 -50.34 33.32 -0.06
N ALA A 17 -49.86 32.86 1.09
CA ALA A 17 -49.21 31.58 1.32
C ALA A 17 -50.09 30.35 1.01
N SER A 18 -49.44 29.31 0.48
CA SER A 18 -49.83 27.91 0.70
C SER A 18 -48.57 27.07 0.93
N CYS A 19 -48.53 26.33 2.04
CA CYS A 19 -47.47 25.41 2.39
C CYS A 19 -47.39 24.22 1.40
N SER A 20 -46.18 23.91 0.94
CA SER A 20 -45.81 22.60 0.43
C SER A 20 -44.37 22.32 0.86
N ARG A 21 -44.16 21.16 1.51
CA ARG A 21 -42.85 20.61 1.85
C ARG A 21 -41.94 20.63 0.62
N SER A 22 -40.77 21.25 0.74
CA SER A 22 -39.68 21.11 -0.22
C SER A 22 -38.65 20.16 0.38
N ASP A 23 -38.49 19.02 -0.28
CA ASP A 23 -37.37 18.11 -0.13
C ASP A 23 -36.06 18.89 -0.25
N LEU A 24 -35.12 18.63 0.67
CA LEU A 24 -33.78 19.23 0.63
C LEU A 24 -32.94 18.48 -0.40
N GLU A 25 -32.95 18.99 -1.62
CA GLU A 25 -31.97 18.63 -2.65
C GLU A 25 -30.54 18.92 -2.19
N GLY A 26 -29.64 18.01 -2.58
CA GLY A 26 -28.27 17.90 -2.10
C GLY A 26 -27.40 19.13 -2.26
N ALA A 27 -26.34 19.16 -1.44
CA ALA A 27 -25.27 20.13 -1.53
C ALA A 27 -24.74 20.19 -2.97
N ALA A 28 -24.83 21.37 -3.59
CA ALA A 28 -24.24 21.64 -4.88
C ALA A 28 -22.75 21.31 -4.86
N ALA A 29 -22.28 20.57 -5.87
CA ALA A 29 -20.88 20.29 -6.09
C ALA A 29 -20.06 21.60 -6.09
N PRO A 30 -18.85 21.63 -5.51
CA PRO A 30 -17.97 22.78 -5.61
C PRO A 30 -17.74 23.13 -7.08
N GLN A 31 -17.93 24.41 -7.43
CA GLN A 31 -17.63 24.93 -8.75
C GLN A 31 -16.17 24.60 -9.11
N PRO A 32 -15.88 24.06 -10.30
CA PRO A 32 -14.50 23.78 -10.70
C PRO A 32 -13.69 25.07 -10.68
N GLN A 33 -12.56 25.06 -9.96
CA GLN A 33 -11.57 26.11 -10.09
C GLN A 33 -11.13 26.18 -11.57
N PRO A 34 -10.86 27.38 -12.12
CA PRO A 34 -10.34 27.49 -13.47
C PRO A 34 -9.05 26.67 -13.58
N PRO A 35 -8.87 25.86 -14.64
CA PRO A 35 -7.66 25.06 -14.80
C PRO A 35 -6.44 25.98 -14.81
N LEU A 36 -5.43 25.62 -14.03
CA LEU A 36 -4.10 26.22 -14.14
C LEU A 36 -3.60 26.04 -15.58
N PRO A 37 -2.80 26.98 -16.12
CA PRO A 37 -2.17 26.77 -17.41
C PRO A 37 -1.38 25.44 -17.37
N PRO A 38 -1.43 24.63 -18.43
CA PRO A 38 -0.75 23.34 -18.46
C PRO A 38 0.76 23.58 -18.37
N THR A 39 1.38 22.97 -17.37
CA THR A 39 2.83 23.00 -17.17
C THR A 39 3.42 21.66 -17.57
N ALA A 40 4.63 21.66 -18.13
CA ALA A 40 5.37 20.43 -18.35
C ALA A 40 5.54 19.65 -17.02
N PRO A 41 5.55 18.31 -17.04
CA PRO A 41 5.82 17.53 -15.85
C PRO A 41 7.16 17.90 -15.22
N GLU A 42 7.16 18.25 -13.94
CA GLU A 42 8.36 18.52 -13.16
C GLU A 42 8.78 17.26 -12.39
N GLY A 43 10.08 16.96 -12.37
CA GLY A 43 10.61 15.79 -11.70
C GLY A 43 11.99 15.38 -12.18
N SER A 44 12.46 14.23 -11.69
CA SER A 44 13.72 13.60 -12.06
C SER A 44 13.56 12.10 -12.23
N TRP A 45 14.41 11.50 -13.06
CA TRP A 45 14.45 10.05 -13.23
C TRP A 45 15.27 9.44 -12.08
N LEU A 46 14.60 8.66 -11.22
CA LEU A 46 15.22 7.89 -10.16
C LEU A 46 15.44 6.46 -10.66
N ALA A 47 16.66 5.94 -10.56
CA ALA A 47 16.99 4.56 -10.93
C ALA A 47 16.62 3.58 -9.80
N GLY A 48 16.10 2.42 -10.15
CA GLY A 48 15.81 1.36 -9.21
C GLY A 48 15.66 0.01 -9.90
N ASP A 49 15.27 -0.97 -9.11
CA ASP A 49 14.89 -2.32 -9.51
C ASP A 49 13.59 -2.66 -8.76
N LEU A 50 12.63 -3.31 -9.41
CA LEU A 50 11.28 -3.53 -8.84
C LEU A 50 11.01 -5.01 -8.49
N HIS A 51 11.99 -5.89 -8.66
CA HIS A 51 11.87 -7.32 -8.34
C HIS A 51 13.25 -7.83 -7.88
N VAL A 52 13.44 -7.89 -6.55
CA VAL A 52 14.71 -8.20 -5.90
C VAL A 52 14.43 -9.08 -4.68
N HIS A 53 15.09 -10.24 -4.65
CA HIS A 53 14.94 -11.23 -3.58
C HIS A 53 16.18 -11.31 -2.71
N ASP A 54 16.03 -11.58 -1.43
CA ASP A 54 17.10 -11.99 -0.53
C ASP A 54 16.75 -13.31 0.17
N ASP A 55 17.55 -13.73 1.14
CA ASP A 55 17.36 -15.01 1.84
C ASP A 55 16.09 -15.12 2.68
N HIS A 56 15.28 -14.06 2.79
CA HIS A 56 13.91 -14.14 3.28
C HIS A 56 13.04 -14.96 2.32
N SER A 57 13.34 -14.96 1.03
CA SER A 57 12.77 -15.89 0.05
C SER A 57 13.33 -17.31 0.23
N SER A 58 12.48 -18.33 0.08
CA SER A 58 12.89 -19.72 0.23
C SER A 58 13.99 -20.13 -0.74
N ASP A 59 14.07 -19.48 -1.90
CA ASP A 59 15.03 -19.72 -2.97
C ASP A 59 15.96 -18.54 -3.26
N GLY A 60 16.01 -17.53 -2.37
CA GLY A 60 16.84 -16.32 -2.47
C GLY A 60 18.36 -16.53 -2.41
N SER A 61 18.83 -17.77 -2.59
CA SER A 61 20.24 -18.14 -2.73
C SER A 61 20.38 -19.45 -3.51
N LEU A 62 21.49 -19.62 -4.25
CA LEU A 62 21.74 -20.79 -5.08
C LEU A 62 21.72 -22.11 -4.28
N LEU A 63 22.37 -22.12 -3.11
CA LEU A 63 22.41 -23.32 -2.26
C LEU A 63 21.04 -23.65 -1.66
N ARG A 64 20.20 -22.63 -1.43
CA ARG A 64 18.83 -22.81 -0.94
C ARG A 64 17.95 -23.39 -2.03
N GLN A 65 17.98 -22.82 -3.24
CA GLN A 65 17.19 -23.32 -4.35
C GLN A 65 17.57 -24.76 -4.74
N LEU A 66 18.86 -25.09 -4.81
CA LEU A 66 19.32 -26.46 -5.08
C LEU A 66 19.03 -27.44 -3.93
N GLY A 67 18.91 -26.92 -2.71
CA GLY A 67 18.72 -27.66 -1.49
C GLY A 67 17.26 -27.80 -1.06
N ASP A 68 16.30 -27.34 -1.87
CA ASP A 68 14.88 -27.28 -1.50
C ASP A 68 14.73 -26.59 -0.14
N ASP A 69 15.15 -25.33 -0.08
CA ASP A 69 15.18 -24.39 1.06
C ASP A 69 16.05 -24.75 2.28
N LYS A 70 16.65 -25.95 2.33
CA LYS A 70 17.45 -26.41 3.49
C LYS A 70 18.91 -25.97 3.48
N GLY A 71 19.36 -25.34 2.40
CA GLY A 71 20.73 -24.85 2.27
C GLY A 71 21.00 -23.58 3.10
N PRO A 72 22.27 -23.25 3.39
CA PRO A 72 22.62 -21.95 3.99
C PRO A 72 22.31 -20.81 3.01
N GLY A 73 21.94 -19.65 3.55
CA GLY A 73 21.77 -18.43 2.77
C GLY A 73 23.09 -17.68 2.55
N ASN A 74 23.24 -17.00 1.41
CA ASN A 74 24.40 -16.16 1.10
C ASN A 74 24.07 -14.77 0.53
N VAL A 75 22.80 -14.39 0.47
CA VAL A 75 22.26 -13.11 0.01
C VAL A 75 21.44 -12.47 1.14
N SER A 76 22.09 -11.70 2.02
CA SER A 76 21.38 -10.94 3.06
C SER A 76 20.69 -9.67 2.51
N VAL A 77 19.76 -9.10 3.29
CA VAL A 77 19.21 -7.75 3.06
C VAL A 77 20.32 -6.72 2.77
N ALA A 78 21.40 -6.74 3.57
CA ALA A 78 22.53 -5.82 3.40
C ALA A 78 23.35 -6.09 2.12
N ASP A 79 23.43 -7.34 1.68
CA ASP A 79 24.08 -7.72 0.42
C ASP A 79 23.34 -7.08 -0.77
N GLN A 80 22.00 -7.19 -0.84
CA GLN A 80 21.21 -6.59 -1.92
C GLN A 80 21.24 -5.06 -1.89
N ILE A 81 21.08 -4.45 -0.71
CA ILE A 81 21.22 -2.99 -0.54
C ILE A 81 22.62 -2.53 -1.00
N GLY A 82 23.67 -3.23 -0.58
CA GLY A 82 25.04 -2.90 -0.95
C GLY A 82 25.27 -3.00 -2.46
N GLN A 83 24.74 -4.05 -3.10
CA GLN A 83 24.85 -4.22 -4.54
C GLN A 83 24.08 -3.14 -5.31
N ALA A 84 22.87 -2.78 -4.88
CA ALA A 84 22.10 -1.68 -5.44
C ALA A 84 22.83 -0.33 -5.35
N VAL A 85 23.51 -0.04 -4.23
CA VAL A 85 24.37 1.14 -4.09
C VAL A 85 25.54 1.09 -5.08
N LEU A 86 26.19 -0.05 -5.24
CA LEU A 86 27.30 -0.23 -6.19
C LEU A 86 26.87 -0.07 -7.65
N THR A 87 25.64 -0.48 -7.99
CA THR A 87 25.04 -0.27 -9.32
C THR A 87 24.58 1.17 -9.54
N GLY A 88 24.48 1.99 -8.48
CA GLY A 88 24.09 3.39 -8.55
C GLY A 88 22.57 3.60 -8.61
N LEU A 89 21.81 2.73 -7.95
CA LEU A 89 20.36 2.91 -7.80
C LEU A 89 20.04 4.04 -6.83
N ASP A 90 18.87 4.65 -6.98
CA ASP A 90 18.32 5.70 -6.12
C ASP A 90 17.33 5.15 -5.09
N PHE A 91 16.67 4.03 -5.39
CA PHE A 91 15.67 3.41 -4.52
C PHE A 91 15.68 1.89 -4.70
N LEU A 92 15.17 1.17 -3.70
CA LEU A 92 15.13 -0.30 -3.70
C LEU A 92 13.95 -0.82 -2.84
N PRO A 93 12.92 -1.44 -3.44
CA PRO A 93 12.08 -2.42 -2.77
C PRO A 93 12.79 -3.78 -2.65
N LEU A 94 12.51 -4.51 -1.58
CA LEU A 94 12.86 -5.93 -1.45
C LEU A 94 11.56 -6.73 -1.50
N THR A 95 11.44 -7.63 -2.46
CA THR A 95 10.18 -8.27 -2.85
C THR A 95 10.22 -9.75 -2.58
N ASP A 96 10.59 -10.15 -1.38
CA ASP A 96 10.64 -11.56 -1.04
C ASP A 96 9.28 -12.24 -1.13
N HIS A 97 9.31 -13.54 -1.48
CA HIS A 97 8.10 -14.30 -1.76
C HIS A 97 7.16 -14.37 -0.55
N ARG A 98 5.97 -13.78 -0.69
CA ARG A 98 4.82 -13.90 0.21
C ARG A 98 5.14 -13.56 1.68
N THR A 99 6.10 -12.65 1.88
CA THR A 99 6.49 -12.17 3.21
C THR A 99 6.73 -10.67 3.24
N TYR A 100 6.53 -10.11 4.42
CA TYR A 100 6.85 -8.73 4.77
C TYR A 100 7.96 -8.65 5.83
N ASP A 101 8.50 -9.79 6.27
CA ASP A 101 9.42 -9.90 7.41
C ASP A 101 10.81 -9.31 7.14
N GLN A 102 11.23 -9.18 5.89
CA GLN A 102 12.47 -8.52 5.48
C GLN A 102 12.54 -7.06 5.94
N HIS A 103 11.40 -6.39 6.16
CA HIS A 103 11.36 -5.02 6.70
C HIS A 103 11.51 -4.98 8.23
N TYR A 104 11.40 -6.13 8.89
CA TYR A 104 11.65 -6.29 10.32
C TYR A 104 13.10 -6.69 10.62
N ASP A 105 13.89 -7.03 9.60
CA ASP A 105 15.33 -7.29 9.73
C ASP A 105 16.08 -5.98 10.09
N PRO A 106 16.98 -6.01 11.11
CA PRO A 106 17.81 -4.85 11.47
C PRO A 106 18.80 -4.39 10.38
N LEU A 107 19.02 -5.19 9.35
CA LEU A 107 19.84 -4.87 8.18
C LEU A 107 19.07 -4.07 7.12
N TRP A 108 17.74 -3.93 7.23
CA TRP A 108 16.93 -3.10 6.32
C TRP A 108 17.18 -1.61 6.60
N GLU A 109 18.33 -1.10 6.15
CA GLU A 109 18.77 0.26 6.36
C GLU A 109 19.74 0.71 5.26
N SER A 110 19.57 1.94 4.77
CA SER A 110 20.51 2.57 3.83
C SER A 110 20.51 4.09 3.98
N GLY A 111 21.70 4.69 4.05
CA GLY A 111 21.85 6.14 3.92
C GLY A 111 21.89 6.62 2.47
N ASP A 112 22.08 5.71 1.52
CA ASP A 112 22.32 6.01 0.11
C ASP A 112 21.10 5.73 -0.78
N LEU A 113 20.23 4.79 -0.38
CA LEU A 113 19.02 4.39 -1.11
C LEU A 113 17.75 4.83 -0.39
N LEU A 114 16.75 5.26 -1.15
CA LEU A 114 15.37 5.28 -0.68
C LEU A 114 14.86 3.84 -0.63
N LEU A 115 14.94 3.18 0.53
CA LEU A 115 14.34 1.86 0.69
C LEU A 115 12.82 1.99 0.62
N ILE A 116 12.12 1.08 -0.03
CA ILE A 116 10.66 1.04 -0.13
C ILE A 116 10.19 -0.32 0.39
N PRO A 117 9.11 -0.43 1.18
CA PRO A 117 8.57 -1.74 1.48
C PRO A 117 8.14 -2.48 0.22
N GLY A 118 8.54 -3.74 0.06
CA GLY A 118 8.23 -4.57 -1.11
C GLY A 118 7.69 -5.94 -0.68
N GLU A 119 7.01 -6.64 -1.58
CA GLU A 119 6.61 -8.04 -1.39
C GLU A 119 6.42 -8.63 -2.79
N GLU A 120 6.83 -9.87 -3.03
CA GLU A 120 6.28 -10.63 -4.16
C GLU A 120 5.10 -11.47 -3.66
N ALA A 121 3.91 -10.92 -3.84
CA ALA A 121 2.65 -11.46 -3.36
C ALA A 121 2.12 -12.58 -4.26
N ASN A 122 1.15 -13.33 -3.72
CA ASN A 122 0.47 -14.46 -4.36
C ASN A 122 1.36 -15.69 -4.65
N GLY A 123 0.71 -16.84 -4.83
CA GLY A 123 1.36 -18.08 -5.28
C GLY A 123 1.34 -18.27 -6.80
N SER A 124 0.26 -17.86 -7.49
CA SER A 124 0.18 -17.81 -8.95
C SER A 124 -1.06 -17.00 -9.38
N PRO A 125 -0.96 -16.03 -10.31
CA PRO A 125 0.31 -15.49 -10.84
C PRO A 125 1.05 -14.70 -9.76
N HIS A 126 2.37 -14.61 -9.88
CA HIS A 126 3.19 -13.78 -9.01
C HIS A 126 2.97 -12.29 -9.31
N ALA A 127 3.15 -11.45 -8.29
CA ALA A 127 3.02 -10.02 -8.42
C ALA A 127 3.90 -9.30 -7.41
N THR A 128 4.58 -8.24 -7.80
CA THR A 128 5.28 -7.40 -6.83
C THR A 128 4.39 -6.26 -6.34
N VAL A 129 4.50 -5.96 -5.06
CA VAL A 129 3.75 -4.92 -4.38
C VAL A 129 4.73 -3.95 -3.74
N HIS A 130 4.53 -2.64 -3.93
CA HIS A 130 5.45 -1.64 -3.39
C HIS A 130 4.74 -0.58 -2.55
N GLY A 131 5.33 -0.24 -1.42
CA GLY A 131 4.80 0.74 -0.47
C GLY A 131 3.61 0.22 0.33
N ALA A 132 3.37 -1.10 0.33
CA ALA A 132 2.40 -1.71 1.21
C ALA A 132 2.77 -1.42 2.66
N THR A 133 1.74 -1.35 3.49
CA THR A 133 1.89 -1.15 4.93
C THR A 133 1.92 -2.47 5.69
N ASP A 134 1.50 -3.55 5.06
CA ASP A 134 1.53 -4.91 5.58
C ASP A 134 1.47 -5.90 4.41
N THR A 135 1.64 -7.19 4.72
CA THR A 135 1.54 -8.30 3.77
C THR A 135 0.22 -8.30 3.02
N ILE A 136 0.27 -8.62 1.72
CA ILE A 136 -0.92 -8.92 0.91
C ILE A 136 -1.27 -10.40 0.99
N VAL A 137 -2.45 -10.71 1.54
CA VAL A 137 -2.89 -12.10 1.67
C VAL A 137 -3.70 -12.55 0.45
N GLN A 138 -3.20 -13.59 -0.22
CA GLN A 138 -3.99 -14.32 -1.22
C GLN A 138 -4.93 -15.32 -0.54
N GLY A 139 -6.22 -14.99 -0.53
CA GLY A 139 -7.26 -15.87 0.00
C GLY A 139 -7.49 -17.13 -0.82
N ALA A 140 -8.30 -18.04 -0.27
CA ALA A 140 -8.67 -19.29 -0.94
C ALA A 140 -9.58 -19.02 -2.14
N GLN A 141 -9.38 -19.76 -3.23
CA GLN A 141 -10.25 -19.70 -4.41
C GLN A 141 -11.69 -20.10 -4.05
N PRO A 142 -12.70 -19.23 -4.26
CA PRO A 142 -14.08 -19.59 -4.01
C PRO A 142 -14.59 -20.62 -5.03
N GLU A 143 -15.35 -21.61 -4.54
CA GLU A 143 -15.93 -22.65 -5.39
C GLU A 143 -16.82 -22.05 -6.50
N GLY A 144 -16.56 -22.45 -7.74
CA GLY A 144 -17.36 -22.04 -8.91
C GLY A 144 -17.19 -20.59 -9.36
N GLN A 145 -16.31 -19.80 -8.72
CA GLN A 145 -15.96 -18.45 -9.17
C GLN A 145 -14.77 -18.47 -10.14
N PRO A 146 -14.59 -17.41 -10.96
CA PRO A 146 -13.41 -17.27 -11.82
C PRO A 146 -12.09 -17.32 -11.02
N GLU A 147 -11.05 -17.88 -11.61
CA GLU A 147 -9.75 -18.10 -10.93
C GLU A 147 -9.04 -16.82 -10.50
N PHE A 148 -9.41 -15.67 -11.07
CA PHE A 148 -8.79 -14.38 -10.76
C PHE A 148 -9.43 -13.65 -9.57
N VAL A 149 -10.43 -14.23 -8.90
CA VAL A 149 -11.10 -13.58 -7.76
C VAL A 149 -10.13 -13.30 -6.60
N PRO A 150 -9.30 -14.25 -6.13
CA PRO A 150 -8.28 -13.97 -5.11
C PRO A 150 -7.25 -12.93 -5.55
N LEU A 151 -6.85 -12.97 -6.84
CA LEU A 151 -5.97 -11.95 -7.41
C LEU A 151 -6.62 -10.56 -7.36
N GLN A 152 -7.91 -10.46 -7.70
CA GLN A 152 -8.65 -9.21 -7.64
C GLN A 152 -8.79 -8.68 -6.21
N TRP A 153 -8.98 -9.55 -5.22
CA TRP A 153 -8.97 -9.18 -3.80
C TRP A 153 -7.63 -8.58 -3.37
N SER A 154 -6.54 -9.17 -3.84
CA SER A 154 -5.17 -8.75 -3.55
C SER A 154 -4.86 -7.37 -4.15
N ILE A 155 -5.28 -7.12 -5.40
CA ILE A 155 -5.19 -5.80 -6.04
C ILE A 155 -5.96 -4.74 -5.24
N TRP A 156 -7.19 -5.06 -4.83
CA TRP A 156 -8.00 -4.14 -4.03
C TRP A 156 -7.41 -3.90 -2.64
N ASP A 157 -6.82 -4.92 -2.00
CA ASP A 157 -6.18 -4.78 -0.70
C ASP A 157 -4.92 -3.89 -0.80
N ALA A 158 -4.04 -4.15 -1.79
CA ALA A 158 -2.85 -3.34 -2.06
C ALA A 158 -3.19 -1.86 -2.32
N HIS A 159 -4.19 -1.60 -3.17
CA HIS A 159 -4.67 -0.24 -3.40
C HIS A 159 -5.26 0.41 -2.15
N SER A 160 -5.94 -0.38 -1.31
CA SER A 160 -6.49 0.13 -0.06
C SER A 160 -5.41 0.60 0.91
N GLN A 161 -4.20 0.03 0.81
CA GLN A 161 -3.01 0.42 1.55
C GLN A 161 -2.29 1.63 0.97
N GLY A 162 -2.69 2.09 -0.22
CA GLY A 162 -1.94 3.09 -0.98
C GLY A 162 -0.63 2.54 -1.54
N ALA A 163 -0.59 1.25 -1.85
CA ALA A 163 0.52 0.56 -2.51
C ALA A 163 0.35 0.52 -4.04
N VAL A 164 1.42 0.14 -4.72
CA VAL A 164 1.46 -0.12 -6.18
C VAL A 164 1.36 -1.62 -6.40
N TRP A 165 0.48 -2.05 -7.31
CA TRP A 165 0.39 -3.45 -7.75
C TRP A 165 1.07 -3.65 -9.11
N ILE A 166 1.95 -4.64 -9.20
CA ILE A 166 2.70 -4.98 -10.41
C ILE A 166 2.50 -6.46 -10.74
N THR A 167 2.04 -6.77 -11.95
CA THR A 167 2.09 -8.16 -12.43
C THR A 167 3.54 -8.51 -12.76
N ALA A 168 4.09 -9.51 -12.06
CA ALA A 168 5.42 -10.05 -12.35
C ALA A 168 5.37 -10.95 -13.59
N HIS A 169 6.42 -10.94 -14.41
CA HIS A 169 6.63 -11.74 -15.62
C HIS A 169 5.38 -12.53 -16.11
N PRO A 170 4.44 -11.86 -16.82
CA PRO A 170 3.07 -12.35 -17.03
C PRO A 170 2.95 -13.67 -17.83
N ASP A 171 4.04 -14.10 -18.48
CA ASP A 171 4.15 -15.40 -19.13
C ASP A 171 4.16 -16.58 -18.15
N ASP A 172 4.33 -16.33 -16.85
CA ASP A 172 4.13 -17.30 -15.78
C ASP A 172 2.82 -17.05 -15.00
N GLY A 173 1.70 -17.29 -15.68
CA GLY A 173 0.40 -17.46 -15.02
C GLY A 173 -0.73 -16.56 -15.51
N GLU A 174 -0.48 -15.58 -16.38
CA GLU A 174 -1.54 -14.75 -17.00
C GLU A 174 -1.60 -14.86 -18.54
N PHE A 175 -0.52 -15.31 -19.19
CA PHE A 175 -0.39 -15.33 -20.64
C PHE A 175 0.14 -16.67 -21.15
N ASP A 176 -0.76 -17.49 -21.69
CA ASP A 176 -0.46 -18.86 -22.15
C ASP A 176 -0.64 -18.95 -23.67
N ASP A 177 0.27 -19.67 -24.36
CA ASP A 177 0.20 -19.90 -25.81
C ASP A 177 0.01 -18.61 -26.66
N GLY A 178 0.53 -17.47 -26.15
CA GLY A 178 0.42 -16.16 -26.80
C GLY A 178 -0.95 -15.51 -26.67
N GLN A 179 -1.77 -15.90 -25.68
CA GLN A 179 -3.09 -15.31 -25.40
C GLN A 179 -3.31 -15.11 -23.89
N PRO A 180 -4.06 -14.06 -23.48
CA PRO A 180 -4.42 -13.88 -22.08
C PRO A 180 -5.35 -15.00 -21.60
N ASN A 181 -5.07 -15.55 -20.41
CA ASN A 181 -5.94 -16.52 -19.74
C ASN A 181 -6.97 -15.83 -18.81
N ALA A 182 -7.69 -16.60 -18.00
CA ALA A 182 -8.71 -16.04 -17.10
C ALA A 182 -8.15 -15.08 -16.02
N ARG A 183 -6.89 -15.22 -15.62
CA ARG A 183 -6.22 -14.36 -14.62
C ARG A 183 -5.92 -12.97 -15.15
N ALA A 184 -5.63 -12.86 -16.43
CA ALA A 184 -5.47 -11.59 -17.14
C ALA A 184 -6.74 -10.72 -17.21
N SER A 185 -7.89 -11.21 -16.71
CA SER A 185 -9.11 -10.42 -16.53
C SER A 185 -9.11 -9.54 -15.27
N ALA A 186 -8.13 -9.70 -14.38
CA ALA A 186 -7.99 -8.86 -13.18
C ALA A 186 -7.77 -7.38 -13.55
N GLN A 187 -8.42 -6.48 -12.81
CA GLN A 187 -8.41 -5.04 -13.11
C GLN A 187 -7.79 -4.24 -11.96
N GLY A 188 -7.14 -3.13 -12.31
CA GLY A 188 -6.46 -2.24 -11.35
C GLY A 188 -4.95 -2.38 -11.32
N VAL A 189 -4.35 -3.19 -12.21
CA VAL A 189 -2.89 -3.29 -12.34
C VAL A 189 -2.27 -1.91 -12.62
N ASP A 190 -1.21 -1.54 -11.90
CA ASP A 190 -0.52 -0.25 -12.06
C ASP A 190 0.68 -0.36 -13.02
N LEU A 191 1.46 -1.45 -12.91
CA LEU A 191 2.52 -1.80 -13.84
C LEU A 191 2.51 -3.29 -14.21
N VAL A 192 3.15 -3.60 -15.32
CA VAL A 192 3.47 -4.98 -15.72
C VAL A 192 4.97 -5.07 -15.95
N GLU A 193 5.58 -6.10 -15.39
CA GLU A 193 6.95 -6.42 -15.69
C GLU A 193 7.06 -6.88 -17.14
N ALA A 194 7.66 -6.03 -17.98
CA ALA A 194 7.82 -6.24 -19.42
C ALA A 194 9.27 -6.54 -19.81
N TRP A 195 10.15 -6.59 -18.81
CA TRP A 195 11.51 -7.06 -18.98
C TRP A 195 12.05 -7.62 -17.66
N ASN A 196 11.77 -8.90 -17.44
CA ASN A 196 12.42 -9.68 -16.40
C ASN A 196 13.70 -10.35 -16.96
N ARG A 197 14.75 -10.51 -16.14
CA ARG A 197 16.01 -11.13 -16.61
C ARG A 197 15.93 -12.65 -16.72
N ALA A 198 14.98 -13.30 -16.05
CA ALA A 198 14.73 -14.73 -16.10
C ALA A 198 13.78 -15.14 -17.25
N SER A 199 12.95 -14.23 -17.77
CA SER A 199 11.94 -14.51 -18.82
C SER A 199 12.20 -13.76 -20.14
N SER A 200 11.37 -14.01 -21.16
CA SER A 200 11.49 -13.35 -22.48
C SER A 200 10.74 -12.01 -22.53
N PRO A 201 11.42 -10.86 -22.67
CA PRO A 201 10.74 -9.56 -22.72
C PRO A 201 9.82 -9.39 -23.93
N ASP A 202 10.03 -10.18 -24.99
CA ASP A 202 9.13 -10.13 -26.14
C ASP A 202 7.76 -10.72 -25.83
N VAL A 203 7.65 -11.76 -24.99
CA VAL A 203 6.35 -12.30 -24.62
C VAL A 203 5.61 -11.33 -23.69
N GLU A 204 6.32 -10.73 -22.75
CA GLU A 204 5.76 -9.79 -21.78
C GLU A 204 5.28 -8.49 -22.45
N ILE A 205 6.03 -7.98 -23.44
CA ILE A 205 5.59 -6.84 -24.25
C ILE A 205 4.35 -7.19 -25.09
N ASP A 206 4.24 -8.42 -25.62
CA ASP A 206 3.03 -8.84 -26.36
C ASP A 206 1.80 -8.87 -25.44
N TYR A 207 1.95 -9.35 -24.20
CA TYR A 207 0.91 -9.26 -23.18
C TYR A 207 0.52 -7.79 -22.91
N ALA A 208 1.51 -6.92 -22.68
CA ALA A 208 1.25 -5.51 -22.39
C ALA A 208 0.50 -4.81 -23.53
N GLU A 209 0.95 -4.99 -24.78
CA GLU A 209 0.28 -4.42 -25.95
C GLU A 209 -1.14 -4.98 -26.14
N ASN A 210 -1.34 -6.28 -25.91
CA ASN A 210 -2.65 -6.91 -25.94
C ASN A 210 -3.60 -6.25 -24.93
N ARG A 211 -3.19 -6.12 -23.66
CA ARG A 211 -4.04 -5.51 -22.62
C ARG A 211 -4.29 -4.02 -22.88
N TRP A 212 -3.30 -3.27 -23.36
CA TRP A 212 -3.49 -1.85 -23.71
C TRP A 212 -4.50 -1.66 -24.84
N ASN A 213 -4.47 -2.55 -25.85
CA ASN A 213 -5.47 -2.60 -26.92
C ASN A 213 -6.88 -2.92 -26.38
N ALA A 214 -6.97 -3.69 -25.30
CA ALA A 214 -8.21 -3.97 -24.56
C ALA A 214 -8.60 -2.86 -23.54
N GLY A 215 -7.97 -1.68 -23.59
CA GLY A 215 -8.35 -0.53 -22.76
C GLY A 215 -7.74 -0.50 -21.36
N PHE A 216 -6.82 -1.41 -21.02
CA PHE A 216 -6.11 -1.41 -19.75
C PHE A 216 -5.11 -0.26 -19.70
N ARG A 217 -4.92 0.33 -18.51
CA ARG A 217 -4.08 1.51 -18.31
C ARG A 217 -3.06 1.24 -17.21
N PHE A 218 -1.91 0.70 -17.58
CA PHE A 218 -0.76 0.46 -16.71
C PHE A 218 0.55 0.87 -17.41
N GLY A 219 1.62 1.07 -16.65
CA GLY A 219 2.99 1.23 -17.17
C GLY A 219 3.75 -0.09 -17.25
N ILE A 220 5.02 -0.04 -17.64
CA ILE A 220 5.91 -1.21 -17.61
C ILE A 220 7.08 -1.02 -16.67
N ASN A 221 7.60 -2.10 -16.11
CA ASN A 221 8.91 -2.11 -15.44
C ASN A 221 9.76 -3.26 -15.95
N GLY A 222 11.04 -3.19 -15.65
CA GLY A 222 11.94 -4.33 -15.73
C GLY A 222 12.59 -4.56 -14.37
N ALA A 223 13.13 -5.76 -14.20
CA ALA A 223 13.74 -6.13 -12.93
C ALA A 223 14.76 -7.24 -13.05
N SER A 224 15.68 -7.28 -12.08
CA SER A 224 16.66 -8.34 -11.95
C SER A 224 16.03 -9.71 -11.79
N ASP A 225 15.11 -9.83 -10.83
CA ASP A 225 14.57 -11.10 -10.38
C ASP A 225 15.65 -12.18 -10.19
N ASP A 226 16.78 -11.75 -9.61
CA ASP A 226 17.98 -12.58 -9.46
C ASP A 226 18.13 -13.02 -8.01
N HIS A 227 18.04 -14.33 -7.81
CA HIS A 227 18.17 -14.98 -6.52
C HIS A 227 19.64 -15.28 -6.17
N PHE A 228 20.59 -15.07 -7.10
CA PHE A 228 21.96 -15.56 -6.95
C PHE A 228 22.98 -14.45 -7.03
N ARG A 229 23.68 -14.20 -5.91
CA ARG A 229 24.80 -13.26 -5.93
C ARG A 229 25.89 -13.60 -6.95
N GLU A 230 26.00 -14.87 -7.32
CA GLU A 230 26.94 -15.36 -8.33
C GLU A 230 26.64 -14.82 -9.74
N LEU A 231 25.39 -14.40 -10.01
CA LEU A 231 24.94 -13.88 -11.30
C LEU A 231 24.89 -12.35 -11.35
N TRP A 232 25.22 -11.64 -10.26
CA TRP A 232 25.05 -10.19 -10.15
C TRP A 232 25.73 -9.36 -11.26
N ILE A 233 26.83 -9.87 -11.83
CA ILE A 233 27.49 -9.20 -12.96
C ILE A 233 26.61 -9.12 -14.21
N TYR A 234 25.57 -9.96 -14.33
CA TYR A 234 24.65 -10.02 -15.47
C TYR A 234 23.18 -9.72 -15.10
N ALA A 235 22.76 -10.10 -13.89
CA ALA A 235 21.35 -10.08 -13.49
C ALA A 235 21.10 -9.45 -12.12
N GLY A 236 22.12 -8.95 -11.41
CA GLY A 236 21.91 -8.40 -10.06
C GLY A 236 21.13 -7.07 -10.06
N PRO A 237 20.80 -6.54 -8.86
CA PRO A 237 19.99 -5.33 -8.73
C PRO A 237 20.38 -4.21 -9.70
N GLY A 238 19.40 -3.78 -10.49
CA GLY A 238 19.51 -2.78 -11.54
C GLY A 238 19.79 -3.34 -12.94
N ARG A 239 19.59 -4.63 -13.18
CA ARG A 239 19.87 -5.28 -14.48
C ARG A 239 18.70 -6.15 -14.98
N PRO A 240 17.71 -5.56 -15.68
CA PRO A 240 17.67 -4.17 -16.14
C PRO A 240 17.32 -3.15 -15.06
N THR A 241 17.70 -1.89 -15.29
CA THR A 241 17.31 -0.75 -14.44
C THR A 241 15.93 -0.25 -14.84
N THR A 242 15.01 -0.12 -13.88
CA THR A 242 13.79 0.67 -14.02
C THR A 242 14.05 2.09 -13.53
N SER A 243 13.99 3.09 -14.42
CA SER A 243 13.96 4.49 -14.01
C SER A 243 12.52 4.99 -13.87
N VAL A 244 12.22 5.71 -12.79
CA VAL A 244 10.91 6.27 -12.47
C VAL A 244 10.98 7.80 -12.49
N PHE A 245 10.12 8.47 -13.26
CA PHE A 245 10.05 9.94 -13.29
C PHE A 245 9.22 10.46 -12.11
N SER A 246 9.91 10.80 -11.03
CA SER A 246 9.32 11.22 -9.76
C SER A 246 9.46 12.72 -9.51
N ALA A 247 8.44 13.33 -8.90
CA ALA A 247 8.44 14.75 -8.54
C ALA A 247 9.52 15.11 -7.51
N ASP A 248 9.81 14.20 -6.58
CA ASP A 248 10.92 14.29 -5.63
C ASP A 248 11.46 12.89 -5.28
N ARG A 249 12.49 12.83 -4.42
CA ARG A 249 13.06 11.58 -3.91
C ARG A 249 12.45 11.18 -2.56
N SER A 250 11.12 11.08 -2.49
CA SER A 250 10.36 10.54 -1.37
C SER A 250 9.59 9.28 -1.76
N GLU A 251 9.21 8.46 -0.78
CA GLU A 251 8.36 7.29 -1.00
C GLU A 251 7.04 7.68 -1.68
N ARG A 252 6.38 8.74 -1.21
CA ARG A 252 5.06 9.13 -1.74
C ARG A 252 5.15 9.56 -3.20
N ALA A 253 6.13 10.37 -3.58
CA ALA A 253 6.27 10.79 -4.98
C ALA A 253 6.64 9.62 -5.89
N LEU A 254 7.51 8.71 -5.43
CA LEU A 254 7.89 7.51 -6.17
C LEU A 254 6.67 6.61 -6.42
N LEU A 255 5.88 6.29 -5.39
CA LEU A 255 4.66 5.49 -5.53
C LEU A 255 3.65 6.17 -6.47
N GLN A 256 3.51 7.50 -6.40
CA GLN A 256 2.65 8.25 -7.32
C GLN A 256 3.12 8.19 -8.78
N ALA A 257 4.43 8.22 -9.01
CA ALA A 257 4.99 8.07 -10.34
C ALA A 257 4.80 6.64 -10.89
N LEU A 258 4.95 5.63 -10.04
CA LEU A 258 4.68 4.22 -10.36
C LEU A 258 3.19 3.98 -10.69
N TRP A 259 2.26 4.50 -9.89
CA TRP A 259 0.82 4.49 -10.22
C TRP A 259 0.48 5.15 -11.55
N SER A 260 1.26 6.16 -11.92
CA SER A 260 1.14 6.83 -13.20
C SER A 260 1.86 6.06 -14.31
N GLY A 261 2.59 4.97 -14.02
CA GLY A 261 3.35 4.22 -15.01
C GLY A 261 4.48 5.04 -15.63
N ARG A 262 4.99 6.06 -14.92
CA ARG A 262 6.02 6.98 -15.44
C ARG A 262 7.41 6.37 -15.39
N THR A 263 7.58 5.32 -16.18
CA THR A 263 8.72 4.41 -16.10
C THR A 263 9.38 4.20 -17.46
N ARG A 264 10.66 3.89 -17.39
CA ARG A 264 11.47 3.41 -18.51
C ARG A 264 12.42 2.33 -18.02
N ILE A 265 12.77 1.43 -18.91
CA ILE A 265 13.64 0.28 -18.65
C ILE A 265 14.90 0.43 -19.51
N SER A 266 16.06 0.09 -18.96
CA SER A 266 17.32 0.01 -19.70
C SER A 266 18.23 -1.06 -19.12
N ASP A 267 18.92 -1.85 -19.96
CA ASP A 267 19.73 -3.01 -19.52
C ASP A 267 20.86 -2.64 -18.53
N ALA A 268 21.68 -1.63 -18.83
CA ALA A 268 22.73 -1.12 -17.92
C ALA A 268 23.38 0.18 -18.43
N GLY A 269 23.98 0.96 -17.53
CA GLY A 269 25.03 1.96 -17.81
C GLY A 269 24.82 2.87 -19.04
N LEU A 270 25.48 2.52 -20.16
CA LEU A 270 25.49 3.28 -21.42
C LEU A 270 24.37 2.87 -22.40
N SER A 271 23.43 2.00 -22.01
CA SER A 271 22.27 1.68 -22.84
C SER A 271 21.45 2.94 -23.17
N PRO A 272 20.74 2.95 -24.31
CA PRO A 272 19.88 4.06 -24.66
C PRO A 272 18.88 4.37 -23.54
N GLN A 273 18.77 5.63 -23.15
CA GLN A 273 17.73 6.10 -22.26
C GLN A 273 16.71 6.89 -23.08
N LEU A 274 15.48 6.38 -23.12
CA LEU A 274 14.41 6.94 -23.92
C LEU A 274 13.51 7.84 -23.07
N THR A 275 12.93 8.85 -23.71
CA THR A 275 11.87 9.69 -23.15
C THR A 275 10.90 10.03 -24.27
N LEU A 276 9.61 9.86 -23.98
CA LEU A 276 8.52 10.23 -24.87
C LEU A 276 7.63 11.22 -24.13
N GLU A 277 7.35 12.34 -24.77
CA GLU A 277 6.50 13.41 -24.25
C GLU A 277 5.52 13.85 -25.33
N ALA A 278 4.35 14.36 -24.95
CA ALA A 278 3.33 14.83 -25.88
C ALA A 278 2.89 16.26 -25.58
N ASP A 279 2.82 17.06 -26.65
CA ASP A 279 2.15 18.37 -26.71
C ASP A 279 0.83 18.17 -27.48
N LEU A 280 -0.31 18.29 -26.79
CA LEU A 280 -1.64 18.14 -27.41
C LEU A 280 -2.36 19.48 -27.60
N GLN A 281 -1.67 20.60 -27.34
CA GLN A 281 -2.23 21.95 -27.39
C GLN A 281 -1.58 22.82 -28.48
N GLY A 282 -0.42 22.40 -29.00
CA GLY A 282 0.34 23.07 -30.04
C GLY A 282 1.03 24.34 -29.55
N ASP A 283 1.35 24.42 -28.26
CA ASP A 283 2.01 25.57 -27.63
C ASP A 283 3.49 25.31 -27.30
N GLU A 284 4.05 24.18 -27.75
CA GLU A 284 5.42 23.72 -27.49
C GLU A 284 5.73 23.41 -26.01
N VAL A 285 4.70 23.41 -25.15
CA VAL A 285 4.75 22.80 -23.82
C VAL A 285 4.32 21.35 -23.97
N TYR A 286 5.14 20.42 -23.45
CA TYR A 286 4.83 19.00 -23.50
C TYR A 286 4.26 18.58 -22.14
N GLU A 287 2.94 18.62 -22.00
CA GLU A 287 2.21 18.43 -20.74
C GLU A 287 2.10 16.97 -20.30
N ALA A 288 2.33 16.01 -21.19
CA ALA A 288 2.28 14.58 -20.88
C ALA A 288 3.63 13.89 -21.11
N ILE A 289 3.96 12.93 -20.27
CA ILE A 289 5.13 12.06 -20.38
C ILE A 289 4.69 10.59 -20.43
N ALA A 290 5.53 9.71 -20.98
CA ALA A 290 5.37 8.26 -20.92
C ALA A 290 4.80 7.78 -19.57
N GLY A 291 3.73 6.99 -19.60
CA GLY A 291 2.92 6.58 -18.45
C GLY A 291 1.56 7.29 -18.36
N ASP A 292 1.51 8.57 -18.75
CA ASP A 292 0.32 9.41 -18.60
C ASP A 292 -0.83 8.99 -19.55
N GLU A 293 -2.06 9.27 -19.10
CA GLU A 293 -3.26 9.23 -19.92
C GLU A 293 -3.73 10.66 -20.22
N ALA A 294 -3.61 11.07 -21.48
CA ALA A 294 -3.95 12.40 -21.93
C ALA A 294 -5.29 12.41 -22.67
N ILE A 295 -6.16 13.37 -22.33
CA ILE A 295 -7.49 13.50 -22.92
C ILE A 295 -7.54 14.73 -23.84
N ALA A 296 -7.87 14.52 -25.11
CA ALA A 296 -7.99 15.58 -26.10
C ALA A 296 -9.08 15.27 -27.14
N PRO A 297 -9.75 16.28 -27.73
CA PRO A 297 -10.80 16.04 -28.71
C PRO A 297 -10.26 15.44 -30.01
N ALA A 298 -11.06 14.61 -30.68
CA ALA A 298 -10.70 14.04 -31.99
C ALA A 298 -10.42 15.14 -33.03
N GLY A 299 -9.46 14.88 -33.91
CA GLY A 299 -8.93 15.84 -34.89
C GLY A 299 -7.96 16.87 -34.32
N ARG A 300 -7.71 16.86 -33.00
CA ARG A 300 -6.67 17.70 -32.39
C ARG A 300 -5.30 17.29 -32.94
N LYS A 301 -4.57 18.25 -33.51
CA LYS A 301 -3.18 18.05 -33.90
C LYS A 301 -2.28 18.22 -32.67
N GLY A 302 -1.29 17.35 -32.55
CA GLY A 302 -0.30 17.38 -31.48
C GLY A 302 1.06 16.95 -31.99
N LYS A 303 2.04 16.96 -31.09
CA LYS A 303 3.42 16.54 -31.36
C LYS A 303 3.90 15.59 -30.27
N LEU A 304 4.57 14.52 -30.69
CA LEU A 304 5.39 13.71 -29.81
C LEU A 304 6.83 14.21 -29.87
N ARG A 305 7.48 14.36 -28.71
CA ARG A 305 8.92 14.58 -28.59
C ARG A 305 9.59 13.33 -28.06
N ILE A 306 10.57 12.86 -28.82
CA ILE A 306 11.35 11.67 -28.51
C ILE A 306 12.76 12.15 -28.20
N THR A 307 13.21 11.94 -26.97
CA THR A 307 14.59 12.21 -26.58
C THR A 307 15.30 10.88 -26.35
N VAL A 308 16.41 10.70 -27.05
CA VAL A 308 17.27 9.52 -26.94
C VAL A 308 18.61 9.96 -26.39
N ARG A 309 18.98 9.44 -25.22
CA ARG A 309 20.35 9.56 -24.68
C ARG A 309 21.07 8.24 -24.85
N ASN A 310 22.39 8.28 -25.03
CA ASN A 310 23.24 7.14 -25.40
C ASN A 310 22.71 6.28 -26.58
N GLY A 311 22.11 6.91 -27.59
CA GLY A 311 21.42 6.20 -28.68
C GLY A 311 22.30 5.71 -29.84
N LEU A 312 23.59 6.02 -29.85
CA LEU A 312 24.46 5.79 -31.02
C LEU A 312 24.51 4.30 -31.38
N GLY A 313 24.10 3.97 -32.61
CA GLY A 313 24.10 2.59 -33.12
C GLY A 313 22.85 1.77 -32.75
N ALA A 314 21.98 2.27 -31.88
CA ALA A 314 20.69 1.67 -31.61
C ALA A 314 19.68 2.01 -32.72
N ARG A 315 18.68 1.14 -32.89
CA ARG A 315 17.48 1.39 -33.68
C ARG A 315 16.33 1.67 -32.72
N VAL A 316 15.77 2.87 -32.79
CA VAL A 316 14.66 3.30 -31.92
C VAL A 316 13.37 3.23 -32.71
N MET A 317 12.41 2.45 -32.25
CA MET A 317 11.09 2.31 -32.88
C MET A 317 10.04 3.05 -32.07
N LEU A 318 9.24 3.86 -32.74
CA LEU A 318 7.98 4.38 -32.23
C LEU A 318 6.86 3.44 -32.69
N TYR A 319 6.17 2.83 -31.73
CA TYR A 319 4.97 2.03 -31.98
C TYR A 319 3.72 2.83 -31.64
N GLN A 320 2.67 2.55 -32.39
CA GLN A 320 1.32 2.99 -32.12
C GLN A 320 0.42 1.75 -32.01
N SER A 321 -0.62 1.80 -31.18
CA SER A 321 -1.70 0.79 -31.16
C SER A 321 -2.08 0.34 -32.59
N PRO A 322 -2.08 -0.96 -32.93
CA PRO A 322 -2.10 -2.11 -32.02
C PRO A 322 -0.72 -2.63 -31.57
N GLY A 323 0.39 -1.94 -31.90
CA GLY A 323 1.73 -2.30 -31.44
C GLY A 323 2.57 -3.02 -32.48
N ARG A 324 3.46 -3.92 -32.03
CA ARG A 324 4.46 -4.60 -32.88
C ARG A 324 3.86 -5.41 -34.00
N SER A 325 2.65 -5.94 -33.79
CA SER A 325 1.88 -6.67 -34.81
C SER A 325 1.58 -5.85 -36.07
N ALA A 326 1.55 -4.52 -35.98
CA ALA A 326 1.37 -3.60 -37.11
C ALA A 326 2.69 -3.03 -37.66
N GLY A 327 3.83 -3.35 -37.03
CA GLY A 327 5.12 -2.71 -37.30
C GLY A 327 5.25 -1.31 -36.69
N PRO A 328 6.48 -0.74 -36.67
CA PRO A 328 6.70 0.58 -36.10
C PRO A 328 6.06 1.66 -36.95
N LEU A 329 5.40 2.63 -36.31
CA LEU A 329 4.91 3.86 -36.94
C LEU A 329 6.07 4.62 -37.59
N GLN A 330 7.20 4.72 -36.85
CA GLN A 330 8.43 5.31 -37.36
C GLN A 330 9.64 4.66 -36.69
N THR A 331 10.75 4.57 -37.44
CA THR A 331 12.03 4.08 -36.95
C THR A 331 13.08 5.19 -37.06
N PHE A 332 13.91 5.33 -36.03
CA PHE A 332 14.98 6.31 -35.92
C PHE A 332 16.32 5.60 -35.72
N GLN A 333 17.37 6.15 -36.34
CA GLN A 333 18.75 5.71 -36.13
C GLN A 333 19.55 6.91 -35.57
N PRO A 334 19.75 7.01 -34.25
CA PRO A 334 20.51 8.10 -33.66
C PRO A 334 21.93 8.15 -34.21
N ALA A 335 22.31 9.33 -34.72
CA ALA A 335 23.63 9.59 -35.30
C ALA A 335 24.61 10.18 -34.26
N SER A 336 24.14 10.42 -33.05
CA SER A 336 24.93 10.92 -31.92
C SER A 336 24.46 10.29 -30.62
N LEU A 337 25.22 10.49 -29.54
CA LEU A 337 24.84 9.98 -28.22
C LEU A 337 23.51 10.57 -27.74
N ASN A 338 23.26 11.86 -27.97
CA ASN A 338 22.05 12.55 -27.51
C ASN A 338 21.33 13.19 -28.68
N GLN A 339 20.12 12.74 -28.98
CA GLN A 339 19.35 13.23 -30.12
C GLN A 339 17.86 13.34 -29.78
N THR A 340 17.21 14.37 -30.31
CA THR A 340 15.77 14.59 -30.17
C THR A 340 15.10 14.54 -31.53
N TYR A 341 13.92 13.92 -31.58
CA TYR A 341 13.05 13.85 -32.75
C TYR A 341 11.66 14.35 -32.38
N THR A 342 10.92 14.80 -33.39
CA THR A 342 9.51 15.18 -33.24
C THR A 342 8.66 14.45 -34.28
N VAL A 343 7.51 13.95 -33.87
CA VAL A 343 6.53 13.30 -34.76
C VAL A 343 5.20 14.02 -34.61
N ASP A 344 4.63 14.47 -35.73
CA ASP A 344 3.29 15.04 -35.74
C ASP A 344 2.26 13.93 -35.59
N ILE A 345 1.27 14.13 -34.73
CA ILE A 345 0.16 13.21 -34.49
C ILE A 345 -1.17 13.94 -34.59
N GLU A 346 -2.24 13.18 -34.84
CA GLU A 346 -3.61 13.68 -34.77
C GLU A 346 -4.42 12.74 -33.87
N VAL A 347 -5.15 13.31 -32.91
CA VAL A 347 -5.97 12.55 -31.97
C VAL A 347 -7.14 11.91 -32.73
N GLY A 348 -7.17 10.57 -32.75
CA GLY A 348 -8.26 9.80 -33.38
C GLY A 348 -9.56 9.83 -32.58
N ALA A 349 -10.63 9.33 -33.19
CA ALA A 349 -11.88 9.06 -32.46
C ALA A 349 -11.74 7.87 -31.51
N GLU A 350 -10.95 6.86 -31.91
CA GLU A 350 -10.62 5.70 -31.10
C GLU A 350 -9.43 5.98 -30.18
N PRO A 351 -9.41 5.42 -28.95
CA PRO A 351 -8.24 5.48 -28.08
C PRO A 351 -7.00 4.91 -28.76
N THR A 352 -5.87 5.60 -28.59
CA THR A 352 -4.57 5.15 -29.11
C THR A 352 -3.52 5.26 -28.02
N TRP A 353 -2.42 4.54 -28.19
CA TRP A 353 -1.27 4.64 -27.33
C TRP A 353 0.00 4.67 -28.18
N TYR A 354 1.04 5.33 -27.66
CA TYR A 354 2.34 5.45 -28.31
C TYR A 354 3.44 5.05 -27.32
N ARG A 355 4.36 4.18 -27.74
CA ARG A 355 5.53 3.79 -26.92
C ARG A 355 6.80 3.73 -27.75
N LEU A 356 7.93 3.73 -27.06
CA LEU A 356 9.25 3.54 -27.67
C LEU A 356 9.88 2.25 -27.19
N GLU A 357 10.67 1.64 -28.06
CA GLU A 357 11.71 0.69 -27.68
C GLU A 357 12.97 0.95 -28.51
N ALA A 358 14.13 0.57 -27.96
CA ALA A 358 15.41 0.61 -28.64
C ALA A 358 15.97 -0.81 -28.71
N ARG A 359 16.42 -1.21 -29.90
CA ARG A 359 17.12 -2.48 -30.13
C ARG A 359 18.48 -2.26 -30.77
N GLY A 360 19.38 -3.22 -30.58
CA GLY A 360 20.70 -3.21 -31.20
C GLY A 360 21.61 -4.28 -30.65
N ILE A 361 22.91 -4.05 -30.79
CA ILE A 361 23.94 -4.93 -30.22
C ILE A 361 23.98 -4.72 -28.71
N GLY A 362 23.74 -5.78 -27.96
CA GLY A 362 23.67 -5.77 -26.49
C GLY A 362 23.89 -7.16 -25.90
N LEU A 363 23.80 -7.24 -24.58
CA LEU A 363 23.77 -8.52 -23.88
C LEU A 363 22.45 -9.25 -24.16
N PRO A 364 22.41 -10.58 -24.00
CA PRO A 364 21.16 -11.32 -24.02
C PRO A 364 20.15 -10.71 -23.06
N SER A 365 18.92 -10.53 -23.52
CA SER A 365 17.88 -9.87 -22.73
C SER A 365 17.37 -10.73 -21.58
N ALA A 366 17.58 -12.06 -21.65
CA ALA A 366 17.13 -13.06 -20.69
C ALA A 366 18.22 -14.12 -20.44
N ILE A 367 18.21 -14.74 -19.25
CA ILE A 367 19.09 -15.86 -18.87
C ILE A 367 18.21 -17.03 -18.43
N ASN A 368 18.29 -18.16 -19.14
CA ASN A 368 17.65 -19.40 -18.69
C ASN A 368 18.53 -20.12 -17.65
N THR A 369 18.15 -20.01 -16.38
CA THR A 369 18.87 -20.61 -15.22
C THR A 369 18.80 -22.15 -15.19
N GLY A 370 17.82 -22.77 -15.86
CA GLY A 370 17.74 -24.23 -16.04
C GLY A 370 18.89 -24.84 -16.86
N LEU A 371 19.70 -24.01 -17.52
CA LEU A 371 20.87 -24.41 -18.32
C LEU A 371 22.20 -24.35 -17.56
N LEU A 372 22.21 -23.96 -16.28
CA LEU A 372 23.43 -23.84 -15.47
C LEU A 372 24.31 -25.12 -15.40
N PRO A 373 23.79 -26.36 -15.51
CA PRO A 373 24.65 -27.56 -15.60
C PRO A 373 25.50 -27.63 -16.89
N GLY A 374 25.16 -26.86 -17.94
CA GLY A 374 25.79 -26.88 -19.27
C GLY A 374 26.93 -25.88 -19.50
N GLY A 375 27.22 -25.02 -18.52
CA GLY A 375 28.26 -23.98 -18.59
C GLY A 375 27.82 -22.68 -19.28
N LEU A 376 28.49 -21.58 -18.93
CA LEU A 376 28.17 -20.18 -19.33
C LEU A 376 28.44 -19.83 -20.82
N ILE A 377 28.86 -20.80 -21.63
CA ILE A 377 29.37 -20.56 -22.99
C ILE A 377 28.27 -20.31 -24.06
N PRO A 378 27.03 -20.84 -23.97
CA PRO A 378 25.98 -20.54 -24.95
C PRO A 378 25.47 -19.09 -24.89
N LEU A 379 25.78 -18.31 -23.84
CA LEU A 379 25.32 -16.93 -23.64
C LEU A 379 25.87 -15.92 -24.68
N LEU A 380 26.82 -16.33 -25.53
CA LEU A 380 27.58 -15.45 -26.44
C LEU A 380 27.10 -15.47 -27.90
N THR A 381 26.01 -16.17 -28.23
CA THR A 381 25.64 -16.45 -29.64
C THR A 381 24.51 -15.60 -30.24
N GLU A 382 23.79 -14.79 -29.47
CA GLU A 382 22.73 -13.91 -29.97
C GLU A 382 23.17 -12.44 -29.91
N ILE A 383 23.47 -11.83 -31.07
CA ILE A 383 24.08 -10.48 -31.09
C ILE A 383 23.40 -9.42 -31.98
N PRO A 384 22.68 -9.65 -33.10
CA PRO A 384 22.34 -8.50 -33.94
C PRO A 384 21.09 -7.66 -33.59
N ASP A 385 20.18 -8.02 -32.67
CA ASP A 385 18.94 -7.23 -32.42
C ASP A 385 18.31 -7.41 -31.03
N THR A 386 19.10 -7.27 -29.96
CA THR A 386 18.64 -7.37 -28.56
C THR A 386 17.87 -6.13 -28.12
N LEU A 387 16.91 -6.29 -27.19
CA LEU A 387 16.25 -5.16 -26.51
C LEU A 387 17.28 -4.43 -25.64
N LEU A 388 17.34 -3.09 -25.76
CA LEU A 388 18.25 -2.24 -25.00
C LEU A 388 17.51 -1.29 -24.06
N SER A 389 16.30 -0.86 -24.45
CA SER A 389 15.43 -0.02 -23.64
C SER A 389 13.98 -0.12 -24.10
N ALA A 390 13.04 0.01 -23.17
CA ALA A 390 11.60 0.13 -23.43
C ALA A 390 11.01 1.18 -22.49
N ILE A 391 9.89 1.79 -22.87
CA ILE A 391 9.19 2.77 -22.02
C ILE A 391 7.71 2.46 -21.94
N SER A 392 7.08 2.92 -20.85
CA SER A 392 5.62 2.98 -20.76
C SER A 392 5.02 3.81 -21.89
N PRO A 393 3.80 3.48 -22.34
CA PRO A 393 3.13 4.25 -23.38
C PRO A 393 2.63 5.60 -22.85
N ILE A 394 2.45 6.57 -23.74
CA ILE A 394 1.47 7.66 -23.54
C ILE A 394 0.14 7.17 -24.10
N PHE A 395 -0.92 7.19 -23.29
CA PHE A 395 -2.28 6.90 -23.73
C PHE A 395 -2.96 8.20 -24.16
N ILE A 396 -3.61 8.21 -25.32
CA ILE A 396 -4.32 9.38 -25.85
C ILE A 396 -5.73 8.96 -26.25
N SER A 397 -6.73 9.63 -25.70
CA SER A 397 -8.14 9.36 -26.01
C SER A 397 -9.01 10.61 -25.90
N THR A 398 -10.27 10.51 -26.33
CA THR A 398 -11.26 11.59 -26.22
C THR A 398 -12.00 11.62 -24.90
N ALA A 399 -11.91 10.54 -24.13
CA ALA A 399 -12.47 10.36 -22.79
C ALA A 399 -11.69 9.26 -22.04
N PRO A 400 -11.80 9.19 -20.70
CA PRO A 400 -11.28 8.07 -19.92
C PRO A 400 -11.74 6.73 -20.48
N VAL A 401 -10.83 5.77 -20.60
CA VAL A 401 -11.12 4.44 -21.17
C VAL A 401 -11.31 3.40 -20.06
N SER A 402 -12.31 2.53 -20.23
CA SER A 402 -12.54 1.38 -19.36
C SER A 402 -11.90 0.13 -19.95
N ALA A 403 -11.26 -0.66 -19.08
CA ALA A 403 -10.77 -1.98 -19.41
C ALA A 403 -11.91 -2.89 -19.94
N GLN A 404 -11.59 -3.69 -20.96
CA GLN A 404 -12.45 -4.71 -21.53
C GLN A 404 -11.84 -6.10 -21.27
N PRO A 405 -11.99 -6.66 -20.05
CA PRO A 405 -11.53 -8.01 -19.74
C PRO A 405 -12.39 -9.08 -20.44
N GLU A 406 -11.83 -10.28 -20.60
CA GLU A 406 -12.54 -11.46 -21.10
C GLU A 406 -13.66 -11.87 -20.14
N ILE A 407 -13.40 -11.75 -18.83
CA ILE A 407 -14.37 -11.98 -17.75
C ILE A 407 -14.58 -10.68 -16.98
N PRO A 408 -15.76 -10.05 -17.06
CA PRO A 408 -16.02 -8.79 -16.35
C PRO A 408 -16.19 -9.02 -14.85
N LEU A 409 -15.84 -7.99 -14.07
CA LEU A 409 -16.18 -7.93 -12.65
C LEU A 409 -17.69 -7.79 -12.45
N PRO A 410 -18.28 -8.41 -11.41
CA PRO A 410 -19.65 -8.14 -11.03
C PRO A 410 -19.88 -6.65 -10.74
N ALA A 411 -21.08 -6.19 -11.12
CA ALA A 411 -21.53 -4.85 -10.78
C ALA A 411 -21.54 -4.66 -9.25
N ASP A 412 -21.26 -3.43 -8.81
CA ASP A 412 -21.25 -3.11 -7.38
C ASP A 412 -22.64 -3.35 -6.77
N ALA A 413 -22.72 -4.30 -5.84
CA ALA A 413 -23.97 -4.71 -5.18
C ALA A 413 -24.30 -3.86 -3.93
N GLY A 414 -23.47 -2.89 -3.60
CA GLY A 414 -23.62 -2.04 -2.41
C GLY A 414 -24.70 -0.97 -2.58
N GLY A 415 -25.41 -0.67 -1.50
CA GLY A 415 -26.45 0.34 -1.42
C GLY A 415 -26.01 1.61 -0.68
N ASP A 416 -26.99 2.46 -0.40
CA ASP A 416 -26.84 3.56 0.56
C ASP A 416 -26.88 2.97 1.99
N ASP A 417 -25.74 3.05 2.66
CA ASP A 417 -25.53 2.59 4.03
C ASP A 417 -25.83 3.68 5.07
N GLY A 418 -26.14 4.91 4.63
CA GLY A 418 -26.31 6.07 5.50
C GLY A 418 -25.00 6.63 6.07
N ALA A 419 -23.84 6.14 5.62
CA ALA A 419 -22.55 6.61 6.10
C ALA A 419 -22.23 8.01 5.53
N LEU A 420 -21.77 8.90 6.40
CA LEU A 420 -21.49 10.30 6.05
C LEU A 420 -20.04 10.46 5.62
N LEU A 421 -19.79 11.16 4.51
CA LEU A 421 -18.43 11.53 4.12
C LEU A 421 -17.76 12.33 5.24
N ALA A 422 -16.68 11.77 5.78
CA ALA A 422 -15.92 12.34 6.87
C ALA A 422 -14.63 13.00 6.37
N LEU A 423 -13.91 12.44 5.41
CA LEU A 423 -12.66 13.03 4.90
C LEU A 423 -12.34 12.55 3.47
N GLY A 424 -11.61 13.36 2.71
CA GLY A 424 -11.12 13.02 1.37
C GLY A 424 -11.98 13.59 0.23
N ALA A 425 -11.44 13.55 -0.98
CA ALA A 425 -12.09 14.02 -2.21
C ALA A 425 -11.92 13.01 -3.35
N ALA A 426 -12.71 13.15 -4.41
CA ALA A 426 -12.51 12.36 -5.63
C ALA A 426 -11.11 12.62 -6.22
N GLY A 427 -10.47 11.56 -6.73
CA GLY A 427 -9.10 11.56 -7.24
C GLY A 427 -8.01 11.58 -6.18
N GLN A 428 -8.35 11.54 -4.88
CA GLN A 428 -7.40 11.54 -3.77
C GLN A 428 -7.55 10.30 -2.89
N PHE A 429 -6.43 9.84 -2.33
CA PHE A 429 -6.43 8.79 -1.33
C PHE A 429 -6.63 9.39 0.06
N GLY A 430 -7.60 8.86 0.79
CA GLY A 430 -7.83 9.07 2.21
C GLY A 430 -8.15 7.75 2.89
N GLY A 431 -7.36 7.38 3.90
CA GLY A 431 -7.41 6.04 4.50
C GLY A 431 -6.84 5.99 5.90
N PHE A 432 -6.78 4.77 6.45
CA PHE A 432 -6.33 4.52 7.82
C PHE A 432 -7.00 5.41 8.88
N PRO A 433 -8.35 5.47 8.92
CA PRO A 433 -9.03 6.28 9.90
C PRO A 433 -8.92 5.68 11.31
N ASP A 434 -8.89 6.55 12.30
CA ASP A 434 -9.12 6.21 13.70
C ASP A 434 -10.12 7.20 14.31
N LEU A 435 -10.87 6.78 15.33
CA LEU A 435 -11.91 7.61 15.92
C LEU A 435 -12.03 7.45 17.44
N ALA A 436 -12.37 8.55 18.11
CA ALA A 436 -12.73 8.55 19.52
C ALA A 436 -14.01 9.37 19.76
N VAL A 437 -14.91 8.86 20.59
CA VAL A 437 -16.17 9.50 20.94
C VAL A 437 -16.13 9.99 22.39
N SER A 438 -16.23 11.29 22.59
CA SER A 438 -16.26 11.89 23.93
C SER A 438 -17.22 13.06 24.01
N GLN A 439 -18.04 13.10 25.06
CA GLN A 439 -19.04 14.16 25.29
C GLN A 439 -19.94 14.48 24.07
N GLY A 440 -20.38 13.44 23.34
CA GLY A 440 -21.23 13.60 22.14
C GLY A 440 -20.52 14.20 20.92
N LYS A 441 -19.18 14.25 20.94
CA LYS A 441 -18.34 14.62 19.80
C LYS A 441 -17.65 13.37 19.26
N THR A 442 -17.51 13.29 17.94
CA THR A 442 -16.66 12.30 17.28
C THR A 442 -15.38 13.00 16.83
N HIS A 443 -14.25 12.53 17.32
CA HIS A 443 -12.91 12.93 16.91
C HIS A 443 -12.44 11.91 15.88
N LEU A 444 -12.03 12.38 14.70
CA LEU A 444 -11.59 11.51 13.62
C LEU A 444 -10.22 11.99 13.12
N VAL A 445 -9.30 11.06 12.98
CA VAL A 445 -8.02 11.26 12.30
C VAL A 445 -7.90 10.27 11.15
N ALA A 446 -7.19 10.65 10.10
CA ALA A 446 -6.87 9.75 8.98
C ALA A 446 -5.67 10.30 8.20
N GLU A 447 -5.14 9.48 7.30
CA GLU A 447 -4.18 9.91 6.28
C GLU A 447 -4.89 10.54 5.08
N LEU A 448 -4.29 11.58 4.50
CA LEU A 448 -4.57 12.07 3.16
C LEU A 448 -3.28 12.08 2.34
N HIS A 449 -3.30 11.52 1.13
CA HIS A 449 -2.15 11.56 0.22
C HIS A 449 -2.32 12.73 -0.75
N GLU A 450 -1.43 13.69 -0.63
CA GLU A 450 -1.28 14.85 -1.52
C GLU A 450 -0.10 14.59 -2.48
N ALA A 451 0.12 15.50 -3.44
CA ALA A 451 1.29 15.41 -4.32
C ALA A 451 2.58 15.36 -3.49
N ALA A 452 3.36 14.28 -3.65
CA ALA A 452 4.60 14.02 -2.92
C ALA A 452 4.51 14.06 -1.38
N ALA A 453 3.31 14.03 -0.78
CA ALA A 453 3.15 14.15 0.66
C ALA A 453 2.04 13.26 1.22
N THR A 454 2.25 12.73 2.40
CA THR A 454 1.22 12.12 3.23
C THR A 454 0.96 13.02 4.44
N ARG A 455 -0.30 13.36 4.67
CA ARG A 455 -0.75 14.26 5.73
C ARG A 455 -1.59 13.50 6.75
N VAL A 456 -1.31 13.73 8.03
CA VAL A 456 -2.22 13.38 9.11
C VAL A 456 -3.22 14.51 9.29
N VAL A 457 -4.51 14.21 9.13
CA VAL A 457 -5.57 15.20 9.16
C VAL A 457 -6.62 14.83 10.21
N TYR A 458 -7.01 15.83 10.99
CA TYR A 458 -8.03 15.74 12.02
C TYR A 458 -9.32 16.44 11.59
N ARG A 459 -10.46 15.85 11.96
CA ARG A 459 -11.78 16.50 11.96
C ARG A 459 -12.56 16.15 13.21
N ARG A 460 -13.44 17.07 13.61
CA ARG A 460 -14.40 16.86 14.68
C ARG A 460 -15.82 16.95 14.17
N ARG A 461 -16.67 16.02 14.59
CA ARG A 461 -18.12 16.12 14.43
C ARG A 461 -18.78 16.53 15.75
N SER A 462 -19.67 17.50 15.71
CA SER A 462 -20.49 17.94 16.85
C SER A 462 -21.94 18.12 16.39
N GLY A 463 -22.86 17.30 16.91
CA GLY A 463 -24.19 17.17 16.32
C GLY A 463 -24.07 16.69 14.88
N ASN A 464 -24.65 17.43 13.92
CA ASN A 464 -24.61 17.08 12.49
C ASN A 464 -23.52 17.80 11.68
N ALA A 465 -22.69 18.63 12.31
CA ALA A 465 -21.69 19.44 11.63
C ALA A 465 -20.27 18.90 11.85
N TRP A 466 -19.51 18.85 10.76
CA TRP A 466 -18.07 18.61 10.78
C TRP A 466 -17.29 19.93 10.84
N SER A 467 -16.17 19.93 11.55
CA SER A 467 -15.19 21.02 11.48
C SER A 467 -14.49 21.07 10.12
N ALA A 468 -13.80 22.17 9.84
CA ALA A 468 -12.80 22.18 8.79
C ALA A 468 -11.71 21.12 9.08
N PRO A 469 -11.12 20.49 8.05
CA PRO A 469 -9.94 19.65 8.21
C PRO A 469 -8.75 20.43 8.79
N VAL A 470 -8.02 19.81 9.71
CA VAL A 470 -6.80 20.36 10.31
C VAL A 470 -5.65 19.42 10.06
N SER A 471 -4.62 19.87 9.33
CA SER A 471 -3.36 19.12 9.23
C SER A 471 -2.62 19.20 10.57
N LEU A 472 -2.35 18.04 11.18
CA LEU A 472 -1.64 17.95 12.46
C LEU A 472 -0.12 17.99 12.30
N ALA A 473 0.38 17.78 11.09
CA ALA A 473 1.81 17.83 10.77
C ALA A 473 2.03 18.65 9.48
N PRO A 474 1.69 19.96 9.46
CA PRO A 474 1.78 20.77 8.24
C PRO A 474 3.20 20.89 7.69
N ASP A 475 4.21 20.78 8.56
CA ASP A 475 5.63 20.91 8.22
C ASP A 475 6.28 19.58 7.80
N SER A 476 5.50 18.49 7.68
CA SER A 476 5.99 17.16 7.29
C SER A 476 5.24 16.63 6.07
N ALA A 477 5.98 15.98 5.17
CA ALA A 477 5.43 15.26 4.01
C ALA A 477 5.32 13.75 4.24
N SER A 478 5.71 13.24 5.41
CA SER A 478 5.80 11.79 5.70
C SER A 478 5.01 11.36 6.94
N ALA A 479 4.15 12.22 7.49
CA ALA A 479 3.39 11.92 8.70
C ALA A 479 2.33 10.84 8.41
N ARG A 480 2.31 9.75 9.18
CA ARG A 480 1.50 8.54 8.92
C ARG A 480 1.02 7.82 10.18
N PHE A 481 0.08 6.89 10.00
CA PHE A 481 -0.53 6.05 11.04
C PHE A 481 -1.02 6.82 12.28
N PRO A 482 -1.95 7.77 12.11
CA PRO A 482 -2.45 8.54 13.23
C PRO A 482 -3.40 7.73 14.10
N ARG A 483 -3.34 7.93 15.42
CA ARG A 483 -4.28 7.38 16.40
C ARG A 483 -4.82 8.48 17.30
N VAL A 484 -6.08 8.39 17.70
CA VAL A 484 -6.77 9.42 18.50
C VAL A 484 -7.44 8.83 19.72
N ALA A 485 -7.29 9.49 20.87
CA ALA A 485 -8.04 9.18 22.06
C ALA A 485 -8.58 10.46 22.70
N ALA A 486 -9.78 10.38 23.26
CA ALA A 486 -10.47 11.54 23.82
C ALA A 486 -11.15 11.22 25.15
N ARG A 487 -11.00 12.11 26.13
CA ARG A 487 -11.70 12.04 27.41
C ARG A 487 -12.09 13.44 27.87
N GLY A 488 -13.40 13.67 27.96
CA GLY A 488 -13.89 14.98 28.32
C GLY A 488 -13.57 16.00 27.23
N ASN A 489 -12.75 17.01 27.57
CA ASN A 489 -12.23 17.97 26.60
C ASN A 489 -10.80 17.65 26.14
N ASP A 490 -10.13 16.69 26.76
CA ASP A 490 -8.78 16.30 26.39
C ASP A 490 -8.83 15.38 25.18
N VAL A 491 -8.16 15.80 24.11
CA VAL A 491 -7.99 15.02 22.88
C VAL A 491 -6.51 14.91 22.59
N TRP A 492 -6.03 13.70 22.48
CA TRP A 492 -4.65 13.40 22.12
C TRP A 492 -4.63 12.73 20.76
N VAL A 493 -3.69 13.14 19.92
CA VAL A 493 -3.38 12.46 18.66
C VAL A 493 -1.90 12.13 18.64
N VAL A 494 -1.58 10.88 18.30
CA VAL A 494 -0.22 10.40 18.09
C VAL A 494 -0.07 9.97 16.63
N TRP A 495 1.13 10.11 16.06
CA TRP A 495 1.46 9.63 14.71
C TRP A 495 2.95 9.31 14.61
N GLN A 496 3.34 8.58 13.56
CA GLN A 496 4.75 8.42 13.18
C GLN A 496 5.16 9.44 12.11
N ASP A 497 6.40 9.89 12.14
CA ASP A 497 6.85 10.94 11.24
C ASP A 497 8.37 10.93 11.00
N GLU A 498 8.79 10.95 9.73
CA GLU A 498 10.19 11.12 9.30
C GLU A 498 10.54 12.59 8.99
N MET A 499 9.56 13.50 9.07
CA MET A 499 9.62 14.90 8.66
C MET A 499 9.97 15.09 7.18
N ALA A 500 11.26 15.22 6.86
CA ALA A 500 11.75 15.53 5.52
C ALA A 500 12.95 14.65 5.10
N GLY A 501 13.34 13.64 5.91
CA GLY A 501 14.46 12.76 5.61
C GLY A 501 14.09 11.30 5.74
N GLN A 502 14.16 10.56 4.63
CA GLN A 502 13.86 9.12 4.56
C GLN A 502 15.11 8.27 4.23
N GLN A 503 16.31 8.86 4.30
CA GLN A 503 17.59 8.27 3.93
C GLN A 503 18.67 8.65 4.98
N PRO A 504 18.94 7.77 5.95
CA PRO A 504 18.21 6.55 6.24
C PRO A 504 16.83 6.82 6.82
N ARG A 505 15.94 5.83 6.78
CA ARG A 505 14.61 5.92 7.38
C ARG A 505 14.72 6.03 8.90
N ARG A 506 14.08 7.06 9.46
CA ARG A 506 14.15 7.43 10.89
C ARG A 506 12.79 7.95 11.40
N PRO A 507 11.72 7.15 11.30
CA PRO A 507 10.43 7.54 11.84
C PRO A 507 10.52 7.76 13.36
N ALA A 508 9.87 8.83 13.80
CA ALA A 508 9.76 9.23 15.19
C ALA A 508 8.29 9.28 15.62
N ILE A 509 8.02 9.00 16.90
CA ILE A 509 6.68 9.11 17.47
C ILE A 509 6.45 10.55 17.93
N ARG A 510 5.38 11.16 17.42
CA ARG A 510 4.98 12.54 17.73
C ARG A 510 3.56 12.57 18.25
N LEU A 511 3.26 13.53 19.12
CA LEU A 511 1.93 13.74 19.67
C LEU A 511 1.53 15.21 19.74
N ARG A 512 0.22 15.45 19.71
CA ARG A 512 -0.42 16.74 19.98
C ARG A 512 -1.56 16.56 20.97
N HIS A 513 -1.75 17.60 21.77
CA HIS A 513 -2.82 17.70 22.74
C HIS A 513 -3.76 18.86 22.41
N SER A 514 -5.03 18.64 22.62
CA SER A 514 -6.06 19.66 22.68
C SER A 514 -6.78 19.56 24.01
N THR A 515 -6.94 20.70 24.69
CA THR A 515 -7.64 20.83 25.97
C THR A 515 -9.06 21.39 25.83
N ASP A 516 -9.51 21.65 24.59
CA ASP A 516 -10.79 22.31 24.28
C ASP A 516 -11.68 21.44 23.38
N GLY A 517 -11.51 20.12 23.48
CA GLY A 517 -12.25 19.13 22.72
C GLY A 517 -11.87 19.17 21.25
N GLY A 518 -10.62 19.41 20.90
CA GLY A 518 -10.12 19.44 19.52
C GLY A 518 -10.58 20.66 18.72
N SER A 519 -10.80 21.81 19.37
CA SER A 519 -11.05 23.10 18.71
C SER A 519 -9.73 23.80 18.35
N SER A 520 -8.71 23.67 19.20
CA SER A 520 -7.36 24.15 18.98
C SER A 520 -6.32 23.13 19.46
N TRP A 521 -5.10 23.22 18.96
CA TRP A 521 -4.03 22.26 19.25
C TRP A 521 -2.80 22.95 19.80
N GLN A 522 -2.21 22.35 20.82
CA GLN A 522 -0.87 22.71 21.29
C GLN A 522 0.20 22.35 20.23
N PRO A 523 1.43 22.87 20.38
CA PRO A 523 2.56 22.46 19.54
C PRO A 523 2.78 20.95 19.56
N ALA A 524 3.25 20.39 18.44
CA ALA A 524 3.65 18.99 18.38
C ALA A 524 4.85 18.73 19.30
N GLN A 525 4.80 17.61 20.00
CA GLN A 525 5.88 17.11 20.83
C GLN A 525 6.48 15.86 20.18
N THR A 526 7.79 15.68 20.30
CA THR A 526 8.44 14.41 19.95
C THR A 526 8.48 13.55 21.21
N LEU A 527 7.75 12.44 21.22
CA LEU A 527 7.80 11.46 22.30
C LEU A 527 9.05 10.60 22.18
N ARG A 528 9.34 10.14 20.95
CA ARG A 528 10.42 9.20 20.69
C ARG A 528 11.08 9.47 19.36
N ALA A 529 12.39 9.70 19.39
CA ALA A 529 13.26 9.73 18.22
C ALA A 529 14.55 8.99 18.57
N ILE A 530 14.97 8.07 17.72
CA ILE A 530 16.12 7.20 17.96
C ILE A 530 16.97 7.06 16.70
N ASP A 531 18.19 6.55 16.86
CA ASP A 531 18.97 6.04 15.73
C ASP A 531 18.48 4.62 15.39
N GLY A 532 17.48 4.57 14.52
CA GLY A 532 16.67 3.40 14.20
C GLY A 532 15.25 3.83 13.83
N ARG A 533 14.27 2.92 13.92
CA ARG A 533 12.87 3.22 13.61
C ARG A 533 12.02 3.12 14.87
N ALA A 534 11.23 4.16 15.17
CA ALA A 534 10.13 4.10 16.12
C ALA A 534 8.83 4.39 15.36
N GLU A 535 7.95 3.39 15.30
CA GLU A 535 6.87 3.35 14.30
C GLU A 535 5.60 2.69 14.86
N ARG A 536 4.50 2.80 14.10
CA ARG A 536 3.19 2.19 14.43
C ARG A 536 2.69 2.47 15.86
N PRO A 537 2.51 3.75 16.25
CA PRO A 537 2.03 4.05 17.58
C PRO A 537 0.55 3.64 17.78
N ASP A 538 0.20 3.34 19.02
CA ASP A 538 -1.18 3.31 19.51
C ASP A 538 -1.34 4.14 20.80
N LEU A 539 -2.55 4.60 21.08
CA LEU A 539 -2.88 5.57 22.12
C LEU A 539 -4.21 5.24 22.83
N ALA A 540 -4.18 5.25 24.16
CA ALA A 540 -5.37 5.27 25.03
C ALA A 540 -5.17 6.26 26.18
N LEU A 541 -6.25 6.66 26.86
CA LEU A 541 -6.18 7.57 28.01
C LEU A 541 -6.48 6.85 29.32
N ASP A 542 -5.61 7.00 30.32
CA ASP A 542 -5.80 6.48 31.67
C ASP A 542 -6.96 7.15 32.42
N ALA A 543 -7.26 6.70 33.64
CA ALA A 543 -8.31 7.25 34.53
C ALA A 543 -8.22 8.80 34.71
N GLN A 544 -7.02 9.38 34.63
CA GLN A 544 -6.73 10.79 34.85
C GLN A 544 -6.61 11.62 33.56
N GLY A 545 -6.65 10.99 32.39
CA GLY A 545 -6.50 11.64 31.09
C GLY A 545 -5.06 11.71 30.57
N HIS A 546 -4.11 11.00 31.20
CA HIS A 546 -2.76 10.86 30.68
C HIS A 546 -2.73 9.87 29.50
N PRO A 547 -1.95 10.15 28.45
CA PRO A 547 -1.87 9.25 27.32
C PRO A 547 -0.91 8.09 27.59
N LEU A 548 -1.43 6.86 27.52
CA LEU A 548 -0.63 5.65 27.33
C LEU A 548 -0.34 5.53 25.83
N VAL A 549 0.93 5.63 25.46
CA VAL A 549 1.39 5.43 24.09
C VAL A 549 2.25 4.17 24.03
N ALA A 550 1.95 3.27 23.09
CA ALA A 550 2.81 2.14 22.77
C ALA A 550 3.24 2.21 21.30
N TRP A 551 4.45 1.74 20.98
CA TRP A 551 5.00 1.73 19.62
C TRP A 551 5.94 0.55 19.43
N GLN A 552 6.18 0.18 18.18
CA GLN A 552 7.25 -0.77 17.85
C GLN A 552 8.54 -0.01 17.54
N GLU A 553 9.67 -0.57 17.94
CA GLU A 553 10.97 0.08 17.82
C GLU A 553 12.08 -0.91 17.47
N ILE A 554 12.94 -0.53 16.52
CA ILE A 554 14.15 -1.28 16.15
C ILE A 554 15.39 -0.36 16.15
N ARG A 555 16.53 -0.95 16.50
CA ARG A 555 17.88 -0.36 16.39
C ARG A 555 18.79 -1.33 15.68
N ALA A 556 19.95 -0.86 15.24
CA ALA A 556 21.00 -1.71 14.70
C ALA A 556 21.28 -2.93 15.60
N GLN A 557 21.26 -4.12 14.99
CA GLN A 557 21.49 -5.41 15.64
C GLN A 557 20.52 -5.73 16.80
N GLN A 558 19.34 -5.12 16.81
CA GLN A 558 18.28 -5.42 17.77
C GLN A 558 17.02 -5.87 17.01
N PRO A 559 16.20 -6.76 17.57
CA PRO A 559 14.88 -7.05 17.03
C PRO A 559 13.94 -5.85 17.20
N PHE A 560 12.86 -5.85 16.43
CA PHE A 560 11.68 -5.05 16.73
C PHE A 560 11.08 -5.46 18.08
N ASP A 561 10.92 -4.48 18.96
CA ASP A 561 10.31 -4.63 20.28
C ASP A 561 9.16 -3.65 20.48
N ILE A 562 8.22 -4.01 21.35
CA ILE A 562 7.16 -3.11 21.79
C ILE A 562 7.62 -2.32 23.02
N TRP A 563 7.49 -1.01 22.91
CA TRP A 563 7.73 -0.07 24.00
C TRP A 563 6.43 0.61 24.38
N ALA A 564 6.28 0.97 25.65
CA ALA A 564 5.13 1.73 26.14
C ALA A 564 5.55 2.81 27.15
N GLN A 565 4.82 3.92 27.15
CA GLN A 565 4.98 5.02 28.11
C GLN A 565 3.64 5.63 28.47
N LEU A 566 3.38 5.77 29.77
CA LEU A 566 2.33 6.63 30.30
C LEU A 566 2.88 8.05 30.40
N VAL A 567 2.61 8.87 29.38
CA VAL A 567 3.21 10.19 29.21
C VAL A 567 2.76 11.13 30.33
N GLY A 568 3.72 11.84 30.92
CA GLY A 568 3.48 12.71 32.07
C GLY A 568 3.52 12.00 33.43
N VAL A 569 3.59 10.66 33.43
CA VAL A 569 3.72 9.83 34.65
C VAL A 569 5.05 9.08 34.67
N ASP A 570 5.34 8.34 33.60
CA ASP A 570 6.57 7.56 33.48
C ASP A 570 7.75 8.47 33.11
N THR A 571 8.88 8.29 33.80
CA THR A 571 10.11 9.05 33.52
C THR A 571 10.76 8.64 32.19
N GLU A 572 10.65 7.37 31.82
CA GLU A 572 11.23 6.77 30.62
C GLU A 572 10.28 5.68 30.07
N PRO A 573 10.31 5.39 28.77
CA PRO A 573 9.54 4.29 28.21
C PRO A 573 10.07 2.93 28.66
N ARG A 574 9.16 1.95 28.74
CA ARG A 574 9.47 0.56 29.10
C ARG A 574 9.39 -0.33 27.88
N ASN A 575 10.42 -1.14 27.64
CA ASN A 575 10.39 -2.25 26.69
C ASN A 575 9.61 -3.42 27.30
N LEU A 576 8.57 -3.89 26.62
CA LEU A 576 7.66 -4.94 27.09
C LEU A 576 8.03 -6.33 26.56
N THR A 577 8.87 -6.42 25.52
CA THR A 577 9.02 -7.66 24.73
C THR A 577 10.44 -8.22 24.70
N ARG A 578 11.43 -7.45 25.16
CA ARG A 578 12.83 -7.90 25.18
C ARG A 578 13.05 -9.13 26.05
N GLU A 579 12.35 -9.21 27.17
CA GLU A 579 12.50 -10.33 28.10
C GLU A 579 12.08 -11.65 27.43
N GLY A 580 12.96 -12.65 27.51
CA GLY A 580 12.75 -13.97 26.91
C GLY A 580 13.23 -14.11 25.45
N LYS A 581 13.61 -13.03 24.76
CA LYS A 581 14.17 -13.12 23.40
C LYS A 581 15.66 -13.47 23.41
N THR A 582 16.04 -14.41 22.54
CA THR A 582 17.44 -14.66 22.18
C THR A 582 17.74 -13.96 20.86
N VAL A 583 18.84 -13.22 20.80
CA VAL A 583 19.23 -12.44 19.63
C VAL A 583 20.63 -12.85 19.19
N ARG A 584 20.81 -13.11 17.89
CA ARG A 584 22.07 -13.55 17.32
C ARG A 584 22.25 -12.96 15.91
N ALA A 585 23.40 -12.35 15.66
CA ALA A 585 23.77 -11.95 14.31
C ALA A 585 24.09 -13.17 13.43
N ALA A 586 23.93 -13.04 12.11
CA ALA A 586 24.27 -14.10 11.16
C ALA A 586 25.74 -14.54 11.29
N LEU A 587 25.96 -15.83 11.07
CA LEU A 587 27.27 -16.42 10.79
C LEU A 587 27.74 -15.96 9.39
N LEU A 588 29.06 -15.82 9.23
CA LEU A 588 29.65 -15.38 7.96
C LEU A 588 29.37 -16.29 6.75
N ILE A 589 28.94 -17.53 7.00
CA ILE A 589 28.71 -18.55 5.97
C ILE A 589 27.22 -18.87 5.79
N ASP A 590 26.34 -18.20 6.54
CA ASP A 590 24.90 -18.47 6.53
C ASP A 590 24.13 -17.24 7.06
N SER A 591 23.60 -16.42 6.15
CA SER A 591 22.77 -15.25 6.47
C SER A 591 21.55 -15.60 7.31
N ARG A 592 20.91 -16.75 7.04
CA ARG A 592 19.70 -17.24 7.74
C ARG A 592 19.96 -17.69 9.16
N SER A 593 21.21 -17.86 9.54
CA SER A 593 21.54 -18.13 10.94
C SER A 593 21.33 -16.91 11.86
N ALA A 594 20.96 -15.74 11.35
CA ALA A 594 20.51 -14.64 12.18
C ALA A 594 19.21 -15.00 12.92
N LEU A 595 19.08 -14.49 14.13
CA LEU A 595 17.93 -14.71 14.99
C LEU A 595 17.50 -13.38 15.59
N TYR A 596 16.40 -12.83 15.06
CA TYR A 596 15.83 -11.54 15.49
C TYR A 596 14.32 -11.61 15.72
N PRO A 597 13.83 -12.34 16.75
CA PRO A 597 12.40 -12.42 17.08
C PRO A 597 11.75 -11.04 17.19
N ALA A 598 10.77 -10.76 16.36
CA ALA A 598 10.09 -9.48 16.28
C ALA A 598 8.80 -9.45 17.10
N SER A 599 8.49 -8.27 17.63
CA SER A 599 7.20 -7.94 18.20
C SER A 599 6.70 -6.66 17.55
N VAL A 600 5.51 -6.70 16.96
CA VAL A 600 4.99 -5.64 16.09
C VAL A 600 3.51 -5.35 16.36
N ARG A 601 3.02 -4.25 15.79
CA ARG A 601 1.60 -3.86 15.76
C ARG A 601 0.97 -3.77 17.16
N PRO A 602 1.49 -2.89 18.04
CA PRO A 602 0.95 -2.75 19.39
C PRO A 602 -0.48 -2.17 19.37
N ARG A 603 -1.30 -2.62 20.31
CA ARG A 603 -2.58 -2.02 20.66
C ARG A 603 -2.68 -1.71 22.13
N VAL A 604 -3.40 -0.65 22.49
CA VAL A 604 -3.56 -0.23 23.89
C VAL A 604 -5.02 -0.05 24.30
N ALA A 605 -5.32 -0.40 25.55
CA ALA A 605 -6.60 -0.10 26.18
C ALA A 605 -6.38 0.31 27.63
N ALA A 606 -7.25 1.20 28.11
CA ALA A 606 -7.25 1.67 29.49
C ALA A 606 -8.64 1.52 30.11
N ARG A 607 -8.69 1.01 31.34
CA ARG A 607 -9.91 0.85 32.11
C ARG A 607 -10.09 2.03 33.08
N GLY A 608 -11.33 2.30 33.46
CA GLY A 608 -11.68 3.45 34.32
C GLY A 608 -11.07 3.44 35.72
N ASP A 609 -10.58 2.30 36.20
CA ASP A 609 -9.86 2.16 37.48
C ASP A 609 -8.34 2.36 37.36
N GLY A 610 -7.84 2.69 36.17
CA GLY A 610 -6.43 2.93 35.89
C GLY A 610 -5.64 1.69 35.51
N LEU A 611 -6.28 0.53 35.33
CA LEU A 611 -5.65 -0.62 34.71
C LEU A 611 -5.37 -0.34 33.23
N LEU A 612 -4.15 -0.65 32.79
CA LEU A 612 -3.69 -0.52 31.42
C LEU A 612 -3.40 -1.90 30.82
N ALA A 613 -3.63 -2.04 29.51
CA ALA A 613 -3.28 -3.23 28.74
C ALA A 613 -2.59 -2.82 27.43
N VAL A 614 -1.57 -3.59 27.05
CA VAL A 614 -0.90 -3.50 25.74
C VAL A 614 -0.88 -4.91 25.14
N SER A 615 -1.30 -5.05 23.88
CA SER A 615 -1.24 -6.31 23.12
C SER A 615 -0.45 -6.12 21.83
N TRP A 616 0.16 -7.18 21.31
CA TRP A 616 0.99 -7.15 20.10
C TRP A 616 1.08 -8.53 19.43
N GLN A 617 1.56 -8.54 18.19
CA GLN A 617 1.96 -9.75 17.47
C GLN A 617 3.41 -10.09 17.82
N ASP A 618 3.72 -11.36 18.03
CA ASP A 618 5.03 -11.82 18.47
C ASP A 618 5.40 -13.16 17.84
N ASN A 619 6.53 -13.25 17.15
CA ASN A 619 7.01 -14.49 16.52
C ASN A 619 8.11 -15.20 17.32
N ARG A 620 8.33 -14.87 18.61
CA ARG A 620 9.45 -15.44 19.39
C ARG A 620 9.42 -16.95 19.58
N THR A 621 8.26 -17.57 19.39
CA THR A 621 8.11 -19.03 19.47
C THR A 621 8.23 -19.70 18.11
N ASP A 622 8.32 -18.91 17.03
CA ASP A 622 8.71 -19.43 15.73
C ASP A 622 10.12 -20.06 15.82
N PRO A 623 10.34 -21.23 15.22
CA PRO A 623 11.64 -21.87 15.17
C PRO A 623 12.73 -21.06 14.44
N ASP A 624 12.36 -20.34 13.37
CA ASP A 624 13.22 -19.52 12.52
C ASP A 624 12.59 -18.13 12.30
N PRO A 625 12.45 -17.32 13.38
CA PRO A 625 11.70 -16.07 13.33
C PRO A 625 12.30 -15.07 12.33
N LEU A 626 11.39 -14.42 11.59
CA LEU A 626 11.55 -13.55 10.43
C LEU A 626 11.91 -14.26 9.13
N TRP A 627 11.95 -15.59 9.09
CA TRP A 627 12.31 -16.31 7.88
C TRP A 627 11.14 -17.14 7.37
N THR A 628 10.80 -16.99 6.09
CA THR A 628 9.76 -17.86 5.51
C THR A 628 10.22 -19.32 5.52
N GLY A 629 9.29 -20.20 5.89
CA GLY A 629 9.52 -21.62 6.06
C GLY A 629 10.48 -21.93 7.20
N GLN A 630 10.37 -23.15 7.73
CA GLN A 630 11.24 -23.59 8.81
C GLN A 630 12.35 -24.53 8.29
N THR A 631 13.55 -24.37 8.83
CA THR A 631 14.71 -25.17 8.47
C THR A 631 14.54 -26.59 9.03
N GLY A 632 14.31 -27.56 8.14
CA GLY A 632 14.18 -28.97 8.50
C GLY A 632 12.77 -29.43 8.90
N SER A 633 11.78 -28.54 8.89
CA SER A 633 10.33 -28.84 8.93
C SER A 633 9.52 -27.66 8.39
N GLY A 634 8.31 -27.85 7.85
CA GLY A 634 7.63 -26.78 7.09
C GLY A 634 8.08 -26.73 5.63
N GLU A 635 7.29 -26.09 4.75
CA GLU A 635 7.59 -25.97 3.32
C GLU A 635 7.89 -24.51 2.93
N GLY A 636 9.05 -24.25 2.34
CA GLY A 636 9.29 -23.10 1.47
C GLY A 636 8.96 -21.73 2.06
N THR A 637 7.99 -21.05 1.46
CA THR A 637 7.64 -19.64 1.69
C THR A 637 6.45 -19.47 2.64
N ASP A 638 6.20 -20.44 3.51
CA ASP A 638 5.12 -20.33 4.49
C ASP A 638 5.41 -19.20 5.50
N PRO A 639 4.38 -18.49 5.96
CA PRO A 639 4.54 -17.38 6.89
C PRO A 639 5.03 -17.86 8.26
N ASP A 640 5.65 -16.97 9.01
CA ASP A 640 6.00 -17.19 10.41
C ASP A 640 4.78 -17.54 11.28
N ASN A 641 5.03 -18.33 12.32
CA ASN A 641 4.15 -18.48 13.47
C ASN A 641 4.18 -17.18 14.30
N TRP A 642 3.14 -16.37 14.10
CA TRP A 642 2.88 -15.19 14.90
C TRP A 642 1.83 -15.50 15.97
N GLN A 643 2.09 -15.11 17.21
CA GLN A 643 1.15 -15.20 18.33
C GLN A 643 0.70 -13.83 18.82
N ILE A 644 -0.51 -13.77 19.39
CA ILE A 644 -0.96 -12.59 20.12
C ILE A 644 -0.52 -12.68 21.57
N GLN A 645 0.20 -11.66 22.02
CA GLN A 645 0.56 -11.48 23.43
C GLN A 645 -0.12 -10.25 24.04
N VAL A 646 -0.24 -10.26 25.37
CA VAL A 646 -0.81 -9.15 26.14
C VAL A 646 -0.14 -9.00 27.49
N ALA A 647 0.25 -7.77 27.84
CA ALA A 647 0.70 -7.40 29.18
C ALA A 647 -0.26 -6.37 29.78
N THR A 648 -0.39 -6.40 31.11
CA THR A 648 -1.20 -5.44 31.86
C THR A 648 -0.37 -4.72 32.91
N ARG A 649 -0.80 -3.51 33.26
CA ARG A 649 -0.20 -2.69 34.33
C ARG A 649 -1.32 -2.15 35.23
N PRO A 650 -1.36 -2.51 36.52
CA PRO A 650 -2.32 -1.94 37.46
C PRO A 650 -2.01 -0.47 37.74
N ALA A 651 -3.02 0.27 38.21
CA ALA A 651 -2.86 1.68 38.56
C ALA A 651 -1.72 1.88 39.59
N GLY A 652 -0.72 2.69 39.22
CA GLY A 652 0.45 2.97 40.06
C GLY A 652 1.42 1.81 40.27
N GLY A 653 1.26 0.69 39.55
CA GLY A 653 2.18 -0.45 39.57
C GLY A 653 3.04 -0.56 38.32
N ASP A 654 3.74 -1.69 38.20
CA ASP A 654 4.58 -2.05 37.05
C ASP A 654 3.87 -2.99 36.07
N TRP A 655 4.41 -3.12 34.86
CA TRP A 655 3.95 -4.10 33.88
C TRP A 655 4.15 -5.53 34.38
N GLY A 656 3.10 -6.35 34.29
CA GLY A 656 3.17 -7.78 34.54
C GLY A 656 3.78 -8.57 33.38
N ALA A 657 3.98 -9.87 33.59
CA ALA A 657 4.40 -10.79 32.54
C ALA A 657 3.35 -10.86 31.41
N ALA A 658 3.82 -10.99 30.17
CA ALA A 658 2.95 -11.15 29.02
C ALA A 658 2.29 -12.53 29.01
N LEU A 659 1.02 -12.58 28.61
CA LEU A 659 0.27 -13.80 28.37
C LEU A 659 0.14 -14.02 26.86
N SER A 660 0.38 -15.24 26.38
CA SER A 660 0.07 -15.64 24.99
C SER A 660 -1.36 -16.15 24.88
N VAL A 661 -2.03 -15.80 23.79
CA VAL A 661 -3.46 -16.07 23.54
C VAL A 661 -3.68 -16.84 22.23
N GLY A 662 -2.65 -16.92 21.39
CA GLY A 662 -2.66 -17.63 20.10
C GLY A 662 -2.21 -19.09 20.18
N SER A 663 -2.08 -19.73 19.01
CA SER A 663 -1.53 -21.08 18.85
C SER A 663 -0.19 -21.02 18.11
N ASP A 664 0.71 -21.98 18.36
CA ASP A 664 1.99 -22.10 17.65
C ASP A 664 1.87 -22.63 16.19
N GLU A 665 0.66 -22.89 15.72
CA GLU A 665 0.39 -23.47 14.41
C GLU A 665 -0.34 -22.48 13.47
N ARG A 666 -0.31 -21.19 13.80
CA ARG A 666 -1.11 -20.15 13.13
C ARG A 666 -0.30 -18.88 12.90
N ALA A 667 -0.64 -18.16 11.84
CA ALA A 667 -0.17 -16.80 11.62
C ALA A 667 -1.21 -15.82 12.20
N ASP A 668 -1.15 -15.58 13.51
CA ASP A 668 -2.04 -14.64 14.20
C ASP A 668 -1.56 -13.20 14.06
N ARG A 669 -2.42 -12.31 13.56
CA ARG A 669 -2.07 -10.94 13.18
C ARG A 669 -3.14 -9.92 13.57
N HIS A 670 -2.72 -8.66 13.60
CA HIS A 670 -3.55 -7.47 13.84
C HIS A 670 -4.43 -7.58 15.09
N PRO A 671 -3.84 -7.66 16.30
CA PRO A 671 -4.63 -7.64 17.51
C PRO A 671 -5.45 -6.34 17.58
N ALA A 672 -6.57 -6.43 18.28
CA ALA A 672 -7.42 -5.34 18.73
C ALA A 672 -7.90 -5.65 20.13
N ILE A 673 -7.92 -4.64 21.01
CA ILE A 673 -8.23 -4.84 22.43
C ILE A 673 -9.19 -3.77 22.95
N ALA A 674 -10.12 -4.17 23.81
CA ALA A 674 -11.01 -3.25 24.52
C ALA A 674 -11.45 -3.85 25.86
N PHE A 675 -11.73 -3.01 26.85
CA PHE A 675 -12.40 -3.45 28.08
C PHE A 675 -13.92 -3.42 27.90
N ASN A 676 -14.61 -4.47 28.32
CA ASN A 676 -16.07 -4.49 28.40
C ASN A 676 -16.59 -3.89 29.73
N GLY A 677 -17.90 -3.74 29.86
CA GLY A 677 -18.58 -3.18 31.04
C GLY A 677 -18.40 -4.00 32.33
N ASP A 678 -18.07 -5.28 32.22
CA ASP A 678 -17.73 -6.15 33.35
C ASP A 678 -16.26 -6.03 33.77
N GLY A 679 -15.50 -5.16 33.08
CA GLY A 679 -14.08 -4.95 33.30
C GLY A 679 -13.18 -6.03 32.71
N ARG A 680 -13.70 -6.96 31.90
CA ARG A 680 -12.90 -7.99 31.21
C ARG A 680 -12.24 -7.42 29.98
N LEU A 681 -11.05 -7.92 29.66
CA LEU A 681 -10.37 -7.57 28.43
C LEU A 681 -10.89 -8.48 27.31
N VAL A 682 -11.31 -7.87 26.21
CA VAL A 682 -11.70 -8.53 24.97
C VAL A 682 -10.54 -8.36 24.00
N LEU A 683 -10.11 -9.46 23.38
CA LEU A 683 -9.15 -9.44 22.28
C LEU A 683 -9.82 -9.99 21.02
N ALA A 684 -9.44 -9.43 19.88
CA ALA A 684 -9.72 -9.97 18.55
C ALA A 684 -8.48 -9.84 17.66
N TRP A 685 -8.30 -10.74 16.71
CA TRP A 685 -7.18 -10.74 15.75
C TRP A 685 -7.60 -11.53 14.50
N ASP A 686 -6.93 -11.29 13.36
CA ASP A 686 -7.07 -12.19 12.21
C ASP A 686 -6.04 -13.31 12.26
N SER A 687 -6.44 -14.50 11.82
CA SER A 687 -5.64 -15.72 11.92
C SER A 687 -5.78 -16.54 10.65
N LYS A 688 -4.70 -17.16 10.19
CA LYS A 688 -4.74 -18.21 9.16
C LYS A 688 -3.80 -19.36 9.53
N GLU A 689 -4.00 -20.50 8.91
CA GLU A 689 -3.02 -21.58 8.89
C GLU A 689 -1.71 -21.08 8.25
N LEU A 690 -0.58 -21.72 8.60
CA LEU A 690 0.76 -21.41 8.07
C LEU A 690 0.89 -21.89 6.62
N HIS A 691 0.08 -21.32 5.74
CA HIS A 691 0.08 -21.55 4.31
C HIS A 691 0.45 -20.25 3.60
N SER A 692 1.44 -20.32 2.74
CA SER A 692 1.96 -19.18 1.95
C SER A 692 0.90 -18.47 1.11
N SER A 693 -0.08 -19.19 0.56
CA SER A 693 -1.16 -18.63 -0.25
C SER A 693 -2.38 -19.55 -0.29
N GLY A 694 -3.50 -19.06 -0.84
CA GLY A 694 -4.71 -19.87 -1.02
C GLY A 694 -5.44 -20.20 0.27
N ALA A 695 -5.15 -19.48 1.36
CA ALA A 695 -5.76 -19.67 2.68
C ALA A 695 -6.47 -18.40 3.12
N ASN A 696 -7.74 -18.54 3.53
CA ASN A 696 -8.49 -17.41 4.08
C ASN A 696 -8.04 -17.12 5.51
N THR A 697 -7.96 -15.85 5.84
CA THR A 697 -7.91 -15.40 7.24
C THR A 697 -9.32 -15.36 7.84
N GLU A 698 -9.43 -15.65 9.13
CA GLU A 698 -10.64 -15.50 9.92
C GLU A 698 -10.39 -14.59 11.13
N VAL A 699 -11.42 -13.90 11.61
CA VAL A 699 -11.31 -13.08 12.83
C VAL A 699 -11.69 -13.90 14.05
N LEU A 700 -10.69 -14.20 14.89
CA LEU A 700 -10.85 -14.85 16.18
C LEU A 700 -11.05 -13.81 17.28
N ALA A 701 -11.74 -14.19 18.35
CA ALA A 701 -11.87 -13.38 19.55
C ALA A 701 -11.92 -14.22 20.82
N VAL A 702 -11.55 -13.58 21.92
CA VAL A 702 -11.59 -14.17 23.25
C VAL A 702 -11.82 -13.11 24.33
N VAL A 703 -12.31 -13.55 25.50
CA VAL A 703 -12.52 -12.70 26.67
C VAL A 703 -11.71 -13.24 27.85
N SER A 704 -11.12 -12.33 28.62
CA SER A 704 -10.33 -12.66 29.81
C SER A 704 -11.18 -13.18 30.99
N ASP A 705 -10.52 -13.88 31.89
CA ASP A 705 -10.99 -14.09 33.25
C ASP A 705 -11.00 -12.78 34.07
N ALA A 706 -11.49 -12.83 35.33
CA ALA A 706 -11.74 -11.62 36.13
C ALA A 706 -10.44 -10.99 36.62
N ALA A 707 -9.45 -11.85 36.87
CA ALA A 707 -8.15 -11.48 37.35
C ALA A 707 -7.23 -11.02 36.21
N LEU A 708 -7.64 -11.18 34.94
CA LEU A 708 -6.82 -10.96 33.75
C LEU A 708 -5.56 -11.84 33.76
N GLY A 709 -5.67 -13.02 34.36
CA GLY A 709 -4.60 -14.02 34.44
C GLY A 709 -4.73 -15.13 33.40
N ALA A 710 -5.88 -15.25 32.75
CA ALA A 710 -6.13 -16.25 31.70
C ALA A 710 -7.19 -15.77 30.70
N PHE A 711 -7.20 -16.41 29.53
CA PHE A 711 -8.21 -16.24 28.49
C PHE A 711 -8.99 -17.54 28.29
N GLY A 712 -10.21 -17.43 27.77
CA GLY A 712 -10.93 -18.60 27.27
C GLY A 712 -10.31 -19.18 25.99
N GLU A 713 -11.01 -20.10 25.35
CA GLU A 713 -10.62 -20.60 24.03
C GLU A 713 -10.97 -19.54 22.96
N PRO A 714 -10.03 -19.17 22.07
CA PRO A 714 -10.32 -18.32 20.92
C PRO A 714 -11.38 -18.93 20.01
N ALA A 715 -12.31 -18.11 19.51
CA ALA A 715 -13.34 -18.57 18.58
C ALA A 715 -13.64 -17.53 17.48
N PRO A 716 -14.05 -17.95 16.28
CA PRO A 716 -14.41 -17.03 15.20
C PRO A 716 -15.62 -16.16 15.57
N ILE A 717 -15.54 -14.85 15.30
CA ILE A 717 -16.68 -13.93 15.52
C ILE A 717 -17.77 -14.15 14.45
N ALA A 718 -17.38 -14.55 13.25
CA ALA A 718 -18.29 -14.83 12.14
C ALA A 718 -17.94 -16.15 11.45
N ALA A 719 -18.97 -16.94 11.14
CA ALA A 719 -18.81 -18.20 10.42
C ALA A 719 -18.80 -18.00 8.89
N GLY A 720 -18.26 -18.99 8.17
CA GLY A 720 -18.35 -19.13 6.72
C GLY A 720 -17.01 -18.92 5.99
N PRO A 721 -16.88 -19.43 4.75
CA PRO A 721 -15.65 -19.31 3.96
C PRO A 721 -15.54 -17.89 3.39
N ALA A 722 -14.87 -17.01 4.11
CA ALA A 722 -14.56 -15.65 3.66
C ALA A 722 -13.21 -15.22 4.23
N MET A 723 -12.49 -14.39 3.49
CA MET A 723 -11.29 -13.75 4.00
C MET A 723 -11.71 -12.56 4.86
N SER A 724 -11.24 -12.50 6.10
CA SER A 724 -11.57 -11.48 7.10
C SER A 724 -10.30 -10.92 7.71
N GLN A 725 -10.11 -9.60 7.71
CA GLN A 725 -8.84 -8.98 8.14
C GLN A 725 -9.05 -7.68 8.92
N TYR A 726 -8.04 -7.31 9.71
CA TYR A 726 -7.95 -6.05 10.46
C TYR A 726 -9.15 -5.78 11.36
N PRO A 727 -9.37 -6.60 12.39
CA PRO A 727 -10.37 -6.30 13.40
C PRO A 727 -9.99 -5.03 14.18
N GLU A 728 -11.01 -4.25 14.54
CA GLU A 728 -10.95 -3.17 15.52
C GLU A 728 -12.04 -3.38 16.58
N LEU A 729 -11.73 -3.02 17.83
CA LEU A 729 -12.64 -3.12 18.96
C LEU A 729 -12.91 -1.74 19.57
N GLY A 730 -14.19 -1.44 19.80
CA GLY A 730 -14.62 -0.18 20.40
C GLY A 730 -15.60 -0.43 21.55
N ALA A 731 -15.34 0.18 22.71
CA ALA A 731 -16.27 0.13 23.82
C ALA A 731 -17.46 1.06 23.57
N ALA A 732 -18.66 0.62 23.96
CA ALA A 732 -19.86 1.44 23.93
C ALA A 732 -20.24 1.93 25.33
N PRO A 733 -20.98 3.05 25.46
CA PRO A 733 -21.40 3.59 26.76
C PRO A 733 -22.24 2.64 27.62
N ASP A 734 -22.87 1.64 27.01
CA ASP A 734 -23.67 0.62 27.72
C ASP A 734 -22.86 -0.60 28.17
N GLY A 735 -21.54 -0.55 28.05
CA GLY A 735 -20.62 -1.62 28.48
C GLY A 735 -20.44 -2.75 27.47
N SER A 736 -21.11 -2.71 26.32
CA SER A 736 -20.82 -3.64 25.23
C SER A 736 -19.54 -3.28 24.48
N VAL A 737 -18.99 -4.26 23.77
CA VAL A 737 -17.87 -4.05 22.84
C VAL A 737 -18.36 -4.30 21.42
N ARG A 738 -18.02 -3.42 20.48
CA ARG A 738 -18.28 -3.60 19.06
C ARG A 738 -17.00 -4.04 18.38
N ALA A 739 -17.10 -5.05 17.52
CA ALA A 739 -16.07 -5.39 16.55
C ALA A 739 -16.45 -4.84 15.17
N ALA A 740 -15.46 -4.39 14.42
CA ALA A 740 -15.55 -4.11 13.00
C ALA A 740 -14.30 -4.63 12.27
N TRP A 741 -14.45 -5.22 11.10
CA TRP A 741 -13.36 -5.74 10.26
C TRP A 741 -13.80 -5.66 8.79
N TYR A 742 -12.90 -5.84 7.83
CA TYR A 742 -13.29 -5.95 6.42
C TYR A 742 -13.19 -7.38 5.90
N ASP A 743 -14.10 -7.71 4.99
CA ASP A 743 -14.47 -9.09 4.67
C ASP A 743 -14.84 -9.28 3.19
N SER A 744 -14.45 -10.42 2.60
CA SER A 744 -14.61 -10.70 1.16
C SER A 744 -15.92 -11.39 0.78
N ARG A 745 -16.84 -11.67 1.72
CA ARG A 745 -18.08 -12.44 1.48
C ARG A 745 -19.14 -11.77 0.61
N ALA A 746 -18.91 -10.55 0.14
CA ALA A 746 -19.87 -9.85 -0.71
C ALA A 746 -20.06 -10.59 -2.04
N ALA A 747 -21.30 -10.63 -2.54
CA ALA A 747 -21.63 -11.35 -3.77
C ALA A 747 -20.93 -10.77 -5.02
N ASP A 748 -20.50 -9.50 -4.95
CA ASP A 748 -19.74 -8.81 -5.98
C ASP A 748 -18.23 -8.75 -5.68
N TRP A 749 -17.77 -9.61 -4.77
CA TRP A 749 -16.38 -9.86 -4.37
C TRP A 749 -15.69 -8.69 -3.64
N ARG A 750 -16.25 -7.48 -3.66
CA ARG A 750 -15.63 -6.31 -3.02
C ARG A 750 -15.52 -6.50 -1.52
N TRP A 751 -14.41 -6.03 -0.96
CA TRP A 751 -14.26 -5.88 0.48
C TRP A 751 -15.38 -5.00 1.05
N ARG A 752 -16.05 -5.48 2.11
CA ARG A 752 -17.04 -4.69 2.87
C ARG A 752 -16.74 -4.78 4.35
N VAL A 753 -17.27 -3.82 5.10
CA VAL A 753 -17.16 -3.84 6.56
C VAL A 753 -18.18 -4.80 7.15
N MET A 754 -17.72 -5.70 8.01
CA MET A 754 -18.53 -6.51 8.91
C MET A 754 -18.54 -5.88 10.31
N THR A 755 -19.62 -6.11 11.07
CA THR A 755 -19.68 -5.71 12.48
C THR A 755 -20.43 -6.72 13.33
N ALA A 756 -19.97 -6.91 14.56
CA ALA A 756 -20.64 -7.70 15.59
C ALA A 756 -20.57 -6.96 16.93
N ARG A 757 -21.43 -7.34 17.87
CA ARG A 757 -21.49 -6.71 19.19
C ARG A 757 -21.44 -7.77 20.29
N LEU A 758 -20.51 -7.63 21.21
CA LEU A 758 -20.37 -8.44 22.41
C LEU A 758 -21.20 -7.82 23.54
N VAL A 759 -22.21 -8.54 24.02
CA VAL A 759 -23.05 -8.14 25.16
C VAL A 759 -23.01 -9.26 26.20
N SER A 760 -22.67 -8.93 27.44
CA SER A 760 -22.57 -9.90 28.54
C SER A 760 -21.70 -11.13 28.21
N GLY A 761 -20.59 -10.90 27.50
CA GLY A 761 -19.64 -11.94 27.10
C GLY A 761 -20.06 -12.81 25.91
N VAL A 762 -21.15 -12.49 25.21
CA VAL A 762 -21.64 -13.25 24.05
C VAL A 762 -21.69 -12.35 22.82
N TRP A 763 -21.10 -12.81 21.71
CA TRP A 763 -21.18 -12.13 20.41
C TRP A 763 -22.58 -12.30 19.82
N GLY A 764 -23.21 -11.19 19.44
CA GLY A 764 -24.39 -11.20 18.58
C GLY A 764 -24.03 -11.59 17.14
N GLU A 765 -25.06 -11.78 16.32
CA GLU A 765 -24.91 -12.08 14.90
C GLU A 765 -24.05 -11.02 14.19
N ALA A 766 -23.02 -11.48 13.49
CA ALA A 766 -22.16 -10.65 12.65
C ALA A 766 -22.90 -10.22 11.38
N LYS A 767 -22.81 -8.93 11.04
CA LYS A 767 -23.55 -8.31 9.93
C LYS A 767 -22.62 -7.65 8.93
N LEU A 768 -22.85 -7.94 7.64
CA LEU A 768 -22.21 -7.25 6.53
C LEU A 768 -22.90 -5.90 6.31
N ILE A 769 -22.14 -4.82 6.37
CA ILE A 769 -22.61 -3.48 5.98
C ILE A 769 -22.45 -3.38 4.47
N ASN A 770 -23.58 -3.50 3.75
CA ASN A 770 -23.60 -3.57 2.28
C ASN A 770 -23.41 -2.18 1.62
N SER A 771 -22.28 -1.57 1.93
CA SER A 771 -21.86 -0.22 1.57
C SER A 771 -21.24 -0.19 0.19
N ARG A 772 -21.66 0.68 -0.74
CA ARG A 772 -21.03 0.83 -2.08
C ARG A 772 -19.49 0.96 -2.02
N GLY A 773 -18.79 0.53 -3.06
CA GLY A 773 -17.33 0.57 -3.19
C GLY A 773 -16.61 -0.57 -2.47
N VAL A 774 -15.29 -0.62 -2.62
CA VAL A 774 -14.39 -1.42 -1.77
C VAL A 774 -14.28 -0.67 -0.44
N ASN A 775 -14.57 -1.32 0.68
CA ASN A 775 -14.56 -0.70 2.01
C ASN A 775 -13.62 -1.45 2.95
N THR A 776 -12.65 -0.73 3.51
CA THR A 776 -11.53 -1.28 4.29
C THR A 776 -11.18 -0.35 5.46
N TRP A 777 -10.22 -0.76 6.28
CA TRP A 777 -9.70 0.03 7.42
C TRP A 777 -10.80 0.55 8.35
N PRO A 778 -11.70 -0.32 8.86
CA PRO A 778 -12.68 0.14 9.81
C PRO A 778 -12.01 0.58 11.10
N ALA A 779 -12.61 1.53 11.81
CA ALA A 779 -12.32 1.87 13.20
C ALA A 779 -13.65 2.06 13.94
N THR A 780 -13.71 1.73 15.22
CA THR A 780 -14.97 1.80 15.98
C THR A 780 -14.75 2.30 17.40
N ASP A 781 -15.59 3.24 17.83
CA ASP A 781 -15.67 3.69 19.23
C ASP A 781 -17.03 4.33 19.50
N GLY A 782 -17.54 4.20 20.73
CA GLY A 782 -18.81 4.79 21.15
C GLY A 782 -20.02 4.37 20.32
N GLY A 783 -19.94 3.25 19.60
CA GLY A 783 -20.96 2.76 18.67
C GLY A 783 -20.85 3.31 17.23
N ALA A 784 -19.97 4.27 16.95
CA ALA A 784 -19.70 4.73 15.59
C ALA A 784 -18.69 3.81 14.89
N ILE A 785 -18.79 3.71 13.56
CA ILE A 785 -17.83 3.00 12.72
C ILE A 785 -17.34 3.99 11.65
N ALA A 786 -16.04 4.25 11.60
CA ALA A 786 -15.39 4.90 10.46
C ALA A 786 -14.78 3.84 9.55
N PHE A 787 -14.70 4.08 8.24
CA PHE A 787 -14.01 3.18 7.31
C PHE A 787 -13.64 3.93 6.02
N ALA A 788 -12.64 3.44 5.30
CA ALA A 788 -12.25 3.94 4.00
C ALA A 788 -13.12 3.30 2.90
N SER A 789 -13.45 4.03 1.84
CA SER A 789 -14.30 3.53 0.75
C SER A 789 -13.95 4.15 -0.61
N THR A 790 -14.00 3.32 -1.65
CA THR A 790 -13.83 3.74 -3.06
C THR A 790 -15.16 4.09 -3.75
N ARG A 791 -16.28 4.22 -3.02
CA ARG A 791 -17.64 4.35 -3.59
C ARG A 791 -17.87 5.49 -4.58
N ASN A 792 -17.02 6.51 -4.53
CA ASN A 792 -17.07 7.69 -5.41
C ASN A 792 -16.01 7.64 -6.53
N ALA A 793 -15.24 6.56 -6.64
CA ALA A 793 -14.37 6.33 -7.78
C ALA A 793 -15.21 6.23 -9.07
N ALA A 794 -14.77 6.91 -10.11
CA ALA A 794 -15.38 6.89 -11.43
C ALA A 794 -14.99 5.64 -12.24
N ARG A 795 -13.84 5.02 -11.91
CA ARG A 795 -13.30 3.84 -12.60
C ARG A 795 -12.37 3.04 -11.69
N LEU A 796 -12.05 1.80 -12.10
CA LEU A 796 -11.19 0.88 -11.34
C LEU A 796 -9.69 1.06 -11.62
N GLN A 797 -9.32 1.66 -12.74
CA GLN A 797 -7.94 1.94 -13.12
C GLN A 797 -7.71 3.45 -13.12
N ARG A 798 -6.52 3.91 -12.72
CA ARG A 798 -6.14 5.34 -12.80
C ARG A 798 -7.13 6.30 -12.10
N ASP A 799 -7.81 5.83 -11.07
CA ASP A 799 -8.61 6.64 -10.15
C ASP A 799 -8.17 6.28 -8.74
N ARG A 800 -7.71 7.29 -8.00
CA ARG A 800 -7.15 7.12 -6.66
C ARG A 800 -8.15 7.50 -5.56
N THR A 801 -9.43 7.63 -5.90
CA THR A 801 -10.48 7.96 -4.96
C THR A 801 -10.60 6.90 -3.88
N GLN A 802 -10.15 7.25 -2.68
CA GLN A 802 -10.48 6.56 -1.44
C GLN A 802 -10.85 7.63 -0.42
N GLN A 803 -12.02 7.52 0.20
CA GLN A 803 -12.52 8.53 1.13
C GLN A 803 -12.94 7.87 2.43
N VAL A 804 -12.83 8.61 3.54
CA VAL A 804 -13.24 8.12 4.85
C VAL A 804 -14.70 8.49 5.09
N TYR A 805 -15.49 7.49 5.49
CA TYR A 805 -16.91 7.64 5.84
C TYR A 805 -17.13 7.29 7.31
N LEU A 806 -18.15 7.89 7.90
CA LEU A 806 -18.59 7.65 9.26
C LEU A 806 -20.04 7.14 9.25
N LEU A 807 -20.22 5.90 9.67
CA LEU A 807 -21.51 5.33 10.00
C LEU A 807 -21.77 5.51 11.50
N GLN A 808 -22.87 6.18 11.84
CA GLN A 808 -23.40 6.18 13.20
C GLN A 808 -24.20 4.89 13.34
N ALA A 809 -23.60 3.83 13.90
CA ALA A 809 -24.34 2.58 14.06
C ALA A 809 -25.44 2.77 15.13
N PRO A 810 -26.66 2.27 14.91
CA PRO A 810 -27.75 2.33 15.87
C PRO A 810 -27.49 1.50 17.14
#